data_AF-A0A0D1E0B9-F1
#
_entry.id   AF-A0A0D1E0B9-F1
#
_cell.length_a   1.000
_cell.length_b   1.000
_cell.length_c   1.000
_cell.angle_alpha   90.00
_cell.angle_beta   90.00
_cell.angle_gamma   90.00
#
_symmetry.space_group_name_H-M   'P 1'
#
loop_
_entity.id
_entity.type
_entity.pdbx_description
1 polymer ?
#
loop_
_entity_poly.entity_id
_entity_poly.type
_entity_poly.pdbx_seq_one_letter_code
_entity_poly.pdbx_strand_id
1 'polypeptide(L)'
;MSGKSMLFAVLIWLSLCSVLCWAKPMGVASSRPLGANLAKEPAVIGREDAPYKVKNLELEAQVQSRVFYKSYPILDTLTTDPKVMDYARKKYGAVWLRQPNLHSASPSFVFDLYKDGKPAVQTDHALSTLLQEHMNRAREVAQHYGDAAKLLTYGPPFKSRSSRIYFWDQIWNNKHVVPIPAHKTGAEWLEIRKTLQENKRILLHDPSRETLMAFRLDRLGNVEMDVKQLAHSIRKRSNQISDKPDPLGKRMYVGSSLAYTSQTDNIHPYQYYVGPRARFQYRQPTRALTEKARQQMFADTIYHDGAPILVGGQVFESKVQHAFNAHRHIWLTTVVPGGEPQEYQPPVRLSREGRFDSHGAERASARLAEAAAARAEYGHKLMYLKYGMPFAPRQSSRIAFLPFGRKSYSKPDWKKVDHKGTTFNLAETDIYRLRQHLDQHNFLKAEDNVANKVWGLRLDAAGQVEIKDLTARVHALHKRMDSDARRYIETYLVAGVPEDPRLRPLSDTAKGRFYADHLHIQGEPVFFPATDPHVFSKVKQAKHDYRGYWIVGSPIDNPGLVTATRVDSVTRATARFGSQDVVRNVQHMQTLSDPAQRDTILLEKGPPFARRKTSLFKSYKTPSWDKVRAKAPRIAINEPMADKWELLHTHNMLVVSNEHVAMGYALDKSGQVLHHIL
;
A
#
# COMPACT_ATOMS: atom_id res chain seq x y z
N MET A 1 83.27 -20.74 26.20
CA MET A 1 83.17 -22.20 26.43
C MET A 1 82.63 -22.85 25.16
N SER A 2 83.47 -23.71 24.57
CA SER A 2 83.29 -24.80 23.59
C SER A 2 82.12 -24.84 22.58
N GLY A 3 82.49 -25.04 21.29
CA GLY A 3 81.77 -25.87 20.30
C GLY A 3 81.37 -25.16 19.00
N LYS A 4 82.28 -24.77 18.08
CA LYS A 4 82.87 -25.52 16.93
C LYS A 4 81.94 -25.94 15.77
N SER A 5 82.27 -25.39 14.59
CA SER A 5 82.41 -26.06 13.26
C SER A 5 81.14 -26.30 12.42
N MET A 6 81.11 -26.20 11.08
CA MET A 6 81.98 -25.65 10.00
C MET A 6 81.27 -25.92 8.64
N LEU A 7 81.50 -25.05 7.64
CA LEU A 7 81.70 -25.35 6.19
C LEU A 7 80.68 -26.14 5.34
N PHE A 8 80.26 -25.61 4.17
CA PHE A 8 80.96 -25.77 2.87
C PHE A 8 80.13 -25.16 1.71
N ALA A 9 80.82 -24.52 0.77
CA ALA A 9 80.35 -24.11 -0.56
C ALA A 9 81.31 -24.71 -1.60
N VAL A 10 80.82 -25.11 -2.80
CA VAL A 10 81.50 -25.28 -4.12
C VAL A 10 80.44 -25.85 -5.11
N LEU A 11 79.96 -25.19 -6.17
CA LEU A 11 80.50 -24.95 -7.55
C LEU A 11 80.49 -26.18 -8.50
N ILE A 12 79.95 -26.04 -9.73
CA ILE A 12 80.30 -26.66 -11.06
C ILE A 12 79.28 -26.11 -12.13
N TRP A 13 79.62 -25.27 -13.14
CA TRP A 13 80.28 -25.49 -14.46
C TRP A 13 79.45 -26.37 -15.45
N LEU A 14 79.27 -26.14 -16.76
CA LEU A 14 79.42 -25.05 -17.75
C LEU A 14 78.93 -25.64 -19.12
N SER A 15 78.52 -24.79 -20.09
CA SER A 15 78.98 -24.82 -21.51
C SER A 15 78.09 -25.34 -22.68
N LEU A 16 77.88 -24.40 -23.64
CA LEU A 16 78.00 -24.46 -25.14
C LEU A 16 76.98 -25.29 -25.98
N CYS A 17 76.58 -24.98 -27.24
CA CYS A 17 77.00 -24.02 -28.28
C CYS A 17 75.93 -23.84 -29.41
N SER A 18 76.01 -22.70 -30.10
CA SER A 18 75.57 -22.20 -31.44
C SER A 18 75.23 -23.22 -32.58
N VAL A 19 74.36 -23.03 -33.62
CA VAL A 19 74.35 -22.10 -34.79
C VAL A 19 73.16 -22.44 -35.76
N LEU A 20 72.55 -21.40 -36.38
CA LEU A 20 71.85 -21.21 -37.70
C LEU A 20 70.94 -22.25 -38.42
N CYS A 21 69.78 -21.71 -38.86
CA CYS A 21 69.12 -21.78 -40.19
C CYS A 21 68.07 -22.85 -40.59
N TRP A 22 66.89 -22.31 -40.98
CA TRP A 22 65.92 -22.68 -42.03
C TRP A 22 65.10 -23.99 -41.93
N ALA A 23 63.78 -23.85 -41.70
CA ALA A 23 62.68 -24.23 -42.63
C ALA A 23 61.30 -24.21 -41.92
N LYS A 24 60.29 -23.60 -42.54
CA LYS A 24 58.83 -23.85 -42.31
C LYS A 24 58.43 -25.17 -43.04
N PRO A 25 57.21 -25.78 -42.93
CA PRO A 25 55.92 -25.24 -42.47
C PRO A 25 54.96 -26.23 -41.73
N MET A 26 53.71 -25.78 -41.58
CA MET A 26 52.42 -26.50 -41.42
C MET A 26 51.95 -26.83 -40.00
N GLY A 27 50.71 -26.41 -39.74
CA GLY A 27 50.08 -26.40 -38.43
C GLY A 27 49.10 -27.53 -38.21
N VAL A 28 48.48 -27.50 -37.03
CA VAL A 28 47.26 -28.24 -36.70
C VAL A 28 46.41 -27.38 -35.77
N ALA A 29 45.10 -27.51 -35.99
CA ALA A 29 43.98 -26.77 -35.45
C ALA A 29 43.92 -26.65 -33.92
N SER A 30 43.42 -25.49 -33.46
CA SER A 30 42.88 -25.31 -32.12
C SER A 30 41.45 -24.78 -32.21
N SER A 31 40.53 -25.59 -31.67
CA SER A 31 39.10 -25.38 -31.58
C SER A 31 38.73 -24.21 -30.66
N ARG A 32 37.92 -23.28 -31.17
CA ARG A 32 37.21 -22.24 -30.41
C ARG A 32 36.11 -22.84 -29.52
N PRO A 33 35.86 -22.30 -28.32
CA PRO A 33 34.53 -22.26 -27.74
C PRO A 33 33.86 -20.89 -27.97
N LEU A 34 32.54 -20.95 -28.20
CA LEU A 34 31.65 -19.81 -28.44
C LEU A 34 31.63 -18.83 -27.27
N GLY A 35 31.80 -17.55 -27.57
CA GLY A 35 31.58 -16.44 -26.64
C GLY A 35 30.10 -16.08 -26.51
N ALA A 36 29.64 -15.99 -25.27
CA ALA A 36 28.39 -15.35 -24.89
C ALA A 36 28.57 -13.82 -24.93
N ASN A 37 27.95 -13.17 -25.92
CA ASN A 37 27.86 -11.71 -25.99
C ASN A 37 26.64 -11.24 -25.18
N LEU A 38 26.89 -10.80 -23.94
CA LEU A 38 25.96 -9.94 -23.20
C LEU A 38 26.07 -8.51 -23.76
N ALA A 39 24.96 -8.03 -24.32
CA ALA A 39 24.84 -6.72 -24.93
C ALA A 39 25.04 -5.59 -23.90
N LYS A 40 25.99 -4.70 -24.20
CA LYS A 40 26.19 -3.41 -23.51
C LYS A 40 24.96 -2.52 -23.73
N GLU A 41 24.35 -2.03 -22.65
CA GLU A 41 23.34 -0.97 -22.69
C GLU A 41 23.92 0.33 -23.28
N PRO A 42 23.23 1.02 -24.21
CA PRO A 42 23.68 2.31 -24.70
C PRO A 42 23.36 3.42 -23.69
N ALA A 43 24.37 4.22 -23.37
CA ALA A 43 24.23 5.47 -22.63
C ALA A 43 23.35 6.46 -23.41
N VAL A 44 22.27 6.94 -22.79
CA VAL A 44 21.40 7.98 -23.36
C VAL A 44 22.15 9.32 -23.35
N ILE A 45 22.72 9.69 -24.49
CA ILE A 45 23.30 11.01 -24.74
C ILE A 45 22.17 11.93 -25.23
N GLY A 46 21.75 12.88 -24.39
CA GLY A 46 20.81 13.92 -24.79
C GLY A 46 21.50 14.93 -25.71
N ARG A 47 21.05 15.01 -26.97
CA ARG A 47 21.33 16.14 -27.87
C ARG A 47 20.46 17.33 -27.45
N GLU A 48 21.10 18.43 -27.06
CA GLU A 48 20.49 19.76 -26.95
C GLU A 48 20.67 20.48 -28.29
N ASP A 49 19.58 20.80 -29.01
CA ASP A 49 19.56 21.80 -30.09
C ASP A 49 18.13 22.34 -30.36
N ALA A 50 17.97 23.68 -30.27
CA ALA A 50 17.08 24.59 -31.01
C ALA A 50 15.51 24.59 -30.84
N PRO A 51 14.81 25.73 -31.12
CA PRO A 51 13.63 26.17 -30.38
C PRO A 51 12.26 25.77 -31.01
N TYR A 52 11.69 24.66 -30.55
CA TYR A 52 10.28 24.30 -30.73
C TYR A 52 9.52 24.50 -29.40
N LYS A 53 9.24 25.74 -28.99
CA LYS A 53 9.04 26.03 -27.56
C LYS A 53 7.61 26.00 -27.00
N VAL A 54 6.53 26.03 -27.79
CA VAL A 54 5.16 26.10 -27.22
C VAL A 54 4.30 24.86 -27.51
N LYS A 55 4.17 24.40 -28.76
CA LYS A 55 3.38 23.19 -29.09
C LYS A 55 3.93 21.88 -28.50
N ASN A 56 5.23 21.84 -28.16
CA ASN A 56 5.83 20.66 -27.53
C ASN A 56 5.58 20.60 -26.02
N LEU A 57 5.19 21.67 -25.35
CA LEU A 57 4.99 21.64 -23.89
C LEU A 57 3.79 20.79 -23.49
N GLU A 58 2.71 20.84 -24.28
CA GLU A 58 1.52 20.03 -24.02
C GLU A 58 1.79 18.55 -24.29
N LEU A 59 2.43 18.21 -25.42
CA LEU A 59 2.86 16.85 -25.72
C LEU A 59 3.84 16.34 -24.65
N GLU A 60 4.78 17.19 -24.21
CA GLU A 60 5.70 16.85 -23.13
C GLU A 60 4.97 16.58 -21.82
N ALA A 61 4.03 17.42 -21.42
CA ALA A 61 3.24 17.24 -20.22
C ALA A 61 2.42 15.95 -20.29
N GLN A 62 1.80 15.69 -21.44
CA GLN A 62 1.07 14.44 -21.68
C GLN A 62 1.96 13.21 -21.57
N VAL A 63 3.19 13.23 -22.09
CA VAL A 63 4.14 12.11 -21.96
C VAL A 63 4.68 11.99 -20.54
N GLN A 64 5.09 13.08 -19.90
CA GLN A 64 5.59 13.06 -18.52
C GLN A 64 4.53 12.65 -17.49
N SER A 65 3.24 12.79 -17.84
CA SER A 65 2.10 12.30 -17.04
C SER A 65 1.84 10.78 -17.18
N ARG A 66 2.68 10.04 -17.91
CA ARG A 66 2.56 8.59 -18.08
C ARG A 66 3.46 7.83 -17.11
N VAL A 67 3.15 6.55 -16.91
CA VAL A 67 4.00 5.63 -16.16
C VAL A 67 5.22 5.28 -17.02
N PHE A 68 6.41 5.27 -16.43
CA PHE A 68 7.65 4.90 -17.08
C PHE A 68 8.17 3.58 -16.53
N TYR A 69 8.80 2.78 -17.40
CA TYR A 69 9.54 1.59 -17.04
C TYR A 69 10.87 1.57 -17.79
N LYS A 70 11.97 1.42 -17.05
CA LYS A 70 13.35 1.52 -17.58
C LYS A 70 13.57 2.75 -18.47
N SER A 71 13.12 3.93 -18.01
CA SER A 71 13.25 5.22 -18.70
C SER A 71 12.37 5.43 -19.95
N TYR A 72 11.51 4.48 -20.31
CA TYR A 72 10.57 4.63 -21.43
C TYR A 72 9.12 4.73 -20.94
N PRO A 73 8.29 5.62 -21.51
CA PRO A 73 6.89 5.73 -21.15
C PRO A 73 6.10 4.50 -21.62
N ILE A 74 5.09 4.11 -20.83
CA ILE A 74 4.09 3.12 -21.17
C ILE A 74 2.84 3.84 -21.68
N LEU A 75 2.48 3.59 -22.94
CA LEU A 75 1.38 4.22 -23.67
C LEU A 75 0.37 3.17 -24.07
N ASP A 76 -0.92 3.50 -23.97
CA ASP A 76 -2.01 2.60 -24.34
C ASP A 76 -2.46 2.91 -25.76
N THR A 77 -2.41 1.90 -26.65
CA THR A 77 -2.63 2.12 -28.08
C THR A 77 -4.06 2.51 -28.43
N LEU A 78 -5.03 2.18 -27.58
CA LEU A 78 -6.44 2.49 -27.81
C LEU A 78 -6.81 3.90 -27.38
N THR A 79 -6.07 4.47 -26.41
CA THR A 79 -6.47 5.71 -25.73
C THR A 79 -5.47 6.85 -25.87
N THR A 80 -4.25 6.58 -26.34
CA THR A 80 -3.21 7.61 -26.51
C THR A 80 -3.25 8.14 -27.94
N ASP A 81 -3.20 9.47 -28.12
CA ASP A 81 -3.08 10.09 -29.44
C ASP A 81 -1.77 9.63 -30.13
N PRO A 82 -1.81 9.18 -31.39
CA PRO A 82 -0.61 8.81 -32.15
C PRO A 82 0.50 9.87 -32.13
N LYS A 83 0.17 11.17 -32.12
CA LYS A 83 1.14 12.28 -32.03
C LYS A 83 1.96 12.23 -30.74
N VAL A 84 1.33 11.83 -29.63
CA VAL A 84 1.99 11.67 -28.32
C VAL A 84 2.93 10.47 -28.35
N MET A 85 2.51 9.38 -28.99
CA MET A 85 3.36 8.19 -29.15
C MET A 85 4.59 8.50 -30.00
N ASP A 86 4.43 9.19 -31.12
CA ASP A 86 5.54 9.58 -31.99
C ASP A 86 6.49 10.57 -31.31
N TYR A 87 5.94 11.57 -30.61
CA TYR A 87 6.73 12.51 -29.84
C TYR A 87 7.53 11.80 -28.74
N ALA A 88 6.89 10.93 -27.95
CA ALA A 88 7.54 10.14 -26.90
C ALA A 88 8.66 9.26 -27.47
N ARG A 89 8.37 8.54 -28.55
CA ARG A 89 9.34 7.67 -29.22
C ARG A 89 10.56 8.45 -29.70
N LYS A 90 10.34 9.57 -30.40
CA LYS A 90 11.44 10.41 -30.90
C LYS A 90 12.28 11.02 -29.78
N LYS A 91 11.64 11.40 -28.67
CA LYS A 91 12.32 12.04 -27.54
C LYS A 91 13.09 11.06 -26.65
N TYR A 92 12.48 9.92 -26.31
CA TYR A 92 13.03 8.96 -25.37
C TYR A 92 13.75 7.78 -26.05
N GLY A 93 13.66 7.67 -27.38
CA GLY A 93 14.28 6.61 -28.19
C GLY A 93 13.43 5.33 -28.29
N ALA A 94 12.55 5.08 -27.32
CA ALA A 94 11.57 4.00 -27.36
C ALA A 94 10.34 4.30 -26.48
N VAL A 95 9.26 3.54 -26.70
CA VAL A 95 8.06 3.52 -25.86
C VAL A 95 7.56 2.09 -25.67
N TRP A 96 6.93 1.80 -24.54
CA TRP A 96 6.19 0.56 -24.32
C TRP A 96 4.74 0.78 -24.77
N LEU A 97 4.26 -0.02 -25.72
CA LEU A 97 2.87 0.04 -26.20
C LEU A 97 2.07 -1.07 -25.54
N ARG A 98 1.05 -0.71 -24.77
CA ARG A 98 0.10 -1.61 -24.16
C ARG A 98 -1.07 -1.84 -25.11
N GLN A 99 -1.34 -3.10 -25.43
CA GLN A 99 -2.43 -3.51 -26.32
C GLN A 99 -3.28 -4.61 -25.68
N PRO A 100 -4.61 -4.65 -25.92
CA PRO A 100 -5.41 -5.79 -25.51
C PRO A 100 -4.95 -7.07 -26.22
N ASN A 101 -4.84 -8.16 -25.47
CA ASN A 101 -4.51 -9.47 -26.03
C ASN A 101 -5.75 -10.11 -26.66
N LEU A 102 -5.95 -9.87 -27.96
CA LEU A 102 -7.10 -10.39 -28.70
C LEU A 102 -7.14 -11.93 -28.79
N HIS A 103 -6.02 -12.60 -28.53
CA HIS A 103 -5.91 -14.06 -28.60
C HIS A 103 -6.11 -14.75 -27.24
N SER A 104 -6.26 -13.99 -26.16
CA SER A 104 -6.46 -14.54 -24.82
C SER A 104 -7.94 -14.50 -24.45
N ALA A 105 -8.47 -15.64 -23.98
CA ALA A 105 -9.84 -15.75 -23.47
C ALA A 105 -10.09 -14.86 -22.24
N SER A 106 -9.04 -14.48 -21.51
CA SER A 106 -9.09 -13.52 -20.42
C SER A 106 -8.62 -12.13 -20.90
N PRO A 107 -9.17 -11.03 -20.35
CA PRO A 107 -8.69 -9.68 -20.65
C PRO A 107 -7.26 -9.51 -20.13
N SER A 108 -6.28 -9.88 -20.95
CA SER A 108 -4.85 -9.66 -20.70
C SER A 108 -4.32 -8.59 -21.65
N PHE A 109 -3.19 -7.99 -21.30
CA PHE A 109 -2.51 -7.01 -22.13
C PHE A 109 -1.17 -7.57 -22.58
N VAL A 110 -0.82 -7.32 -23.82
CA VAL A 110 0.53 -7.55 -24.35
C VAL A 110 1.24 -6.21 -24.43
N PHE A 111 2.56 -6.23 -24.23
CA PHE A 111 3.40 -5.05 -24.39
C PHE A 111 4.35 -5.23 -25.56
N ASP A 112 4.43 -4.20 -26.41
CA ASP A 112 5.41 -4.12 -27.48
C ASP A 112 6.41 -3.00 -27.18
N LEU A 113 7.70 -3.25 -27.44
CA LEU A 113 8.71 -2.20 -27.40
C LEU A 113 8.81 -1.56 -28.78
N TYR A 114 8.40 -0.31 -28.90
CA TYR A 114 8.50 0.44 -30.14
C TYR A 114 9.69 1.41 -30.09
N LYS A 115 10.76 1.09 -30.83
CA LYS A 115 11.99 1.91 -30.92
C LYS A 115 11.95 2.83 -32.13
N ASP A 116 12.62 3.97 -32.04
CA ASP A 116 12.72 4.89 -33.18
C ASP A 116 13.39 4.22 -34.39
N GLY A 117 12.79 4.38 -35.57
CA GLY A 117 13.25 3.75 -36.82
C GLY A 117 13.15 2.22 -36.90
N LYS A 118 12.49 1.53 -35.95
CA LYS A 118 12.32 0.06 -35.97
C LYS A 118 10.85 -0.35 -35.77
N PRO A 119 10.41 -1.49 -36.31
CA PRO A 119 9.07 -2.02 -36.02
C PRO A 119 8.94 -2.34 -34.52
N ALA A 120 7.71 -2.30 -34.01
CA ALA A 120 7.41 -2.69 -32.64
C ALA A 120 7.71 -4.19 -32.45
N VAL A 121 8.39 -4.54 -31.36
CA VAL A 121 8.75 -5.92 -31.04
C VAL A 121 7.96 -6.37 -29.84
N GLN A 122 7.15 -7.42 -30.01
CA GLN A 122 6.38 -8.03 -28.93
C GLN A 122 7.32 -8.55 -27.84
N THR A 123 7.00 -8.23 -26.59
CA THR A 123 7.75 -8.73 -25.45
C THR A 123 7.40 -10.16 -25.12
N ASP A 124 8.34 -10.87 -24.49
CA ASP A 124 8.02 -12.16 -23.90
C ASP A 124 6.99 -12.03 -22.76
N HIS A 125 6.38 -13.16 -22.40
CA HIS A 125 5.33 -13.22 -21.39
C HIS A 125 5.79 -12.76 -19.99
N ALA A 126 7.06 -13.03 -19.63
CA ALA A 126 7.60 -12.67 -18.31
C ALA A 126 7.72 -11.15 -18.18
N LEU A 127 8.27 -10.48 -19.20
CA LEU A 127 8.39 -9.03 -19.23
C LEU A 127 7.02 -8.34 -19.31
N SER A 128 6.07 -8.91 -20.07
CA SER A 128 4.67 -8.43 -20.09
C SER A 128 4.04 -8.49 -18.69
N THR A 129 4.29 -9.56 -17.93
CA THR A 129 3.80 -9.71 -16.56
C THR A 129 4.41 -8.66 -15.63
N LEU A 130 5.73 -8.45 -15.70
CA LEU A 130 6.42 -7.41 -14.92
C LEU A 130 5.92 -5.99 -15.23
N LEU A 131 5.69 -5.67 -16.51
CA LEU A 131 5.12 -4.38 -16.92
C LEU A 131 3.69 -4.20 -16.38
N GLN A 132 2.88 -5.26 -16.42
CA GLN A 132 1.52 -5.23 -15.88
C GLN A 132 1.51 -5.03 -14.36
N GLU A 133 2.38 -5.72 -13.62
CA GLU A 133 2.56 -5.53 -12.18
C GLU A 133 3.05 -4.12 -11.84
N HIS A 134 4.00 -3.58 -12.63
CA HIS A 134 4.48 -2.20 -12.47
C HIS A 134 3.35 -1.18 -12.64
N MET A 135 2.50 -1.34 -13.65
CA MET A 135 1.33 -0.50 -13.83
C MET A 135 0.28 -0.67 -12.71
N ASN A 136 0.08 -1.89 -12.22
CA ASN A 136 -0.86 -2.15 -11.12
C ASN A 136 -0.39 -1.45 -9.84
N ARG A 137 0.91 -1.51 -9.51
CA ARG A 137 1.50 -0.75 -8.40
C ARG A 137 1.33 0.76 -8.57
N ALA A 138 1.56 1.28 -9.78
CA ALA A 138 1.33 2.69 -10.08
C ALA A 138 -0.15 3.09 -9.91
N ARG A 139 -1.10 2.21 -10.28
CA ARG A 139 -2.54 2.39 -10.08
C ARG A 139 -2.91 2.38 -8.60
N GLU A 140 -2.39 1.43 -7.83
CA GLU A 140 -2.60 1.34 -6.37
C GLU A 140 -2.11 2.62 -5.68
N VAL A 141 -0.93 3.12 -6.05
CA VAL A 141 -0.39 4.38 -5.50
C VAL A 141 -1.30 5.57 -5.84
N ALA A 142 -1.85 5.66 -7.06
CA ALA A 142 -2.83 6.68 -7.39
C ALA A 142 -4.13 6.55 -6.58
N GLN A 143 -4.63 5.33 -6.38
CA GLN A 143 -5.84 5.09 -5.59
C GLN A 143 -5.64 5.50 -4.12
N HIS A 144 -4.48 5.18 -3.54
CA HIS A 144 -4.21 5.44 -2.14
C HIS A 144 -3.82 6.89 -1.87
N TYR A 145 -2.95 7.46 -2.71
CA TYR A 145 -2.28 8.74 -2.44
C TYR A 145 -2.58 9.84 -3.47
N GLY A 146 -3.33 9.54 -4.53
CA GLY A 146 -3.69 10.49 -5.58
C GLY A 146 -2.74 10.46 -6.77
N ASP A 147 -3.13 11.08 -7.88
CA ASP A 147 -2.36 11.00 -9.13
C ASP A 147 -0.97 11.62 -9.01
N ALA A 148 -0.78 12.65 -8.18
CA ALA A 148 0.52 13.26 -7.95
C ALA A 148 1.57 12.25 -7.47
N ALA A 149 1.18 11.38 -6.54
CA ALA A 149 2.03 10.31 -6.04
C ALA A 149 2.45 9.37 -7.16
N LYS A 150 1.49 8.92 -7.97
CA LYS A 150 1.77 8.09 -9.15
C LYS A 150 2.71 8.79 -10.14
N LEU A 151 2.42 10.04 -10.51
CA LEU A 151 3.16 10.77 -11.55
C LEU A 151 4.59 11.11 -11.16
N LEU A 152 4.84 11.39 -9.88
CA LEU A 152 6.19 11.68 -9.41
C LEU A 152 6.98 10.39 -9.18
N THR A 153 6.39 9.37 -8.55
CA THR A 153 7.10 8.12 -8.24
C THR A 153 7.31 7.22 -9.44
N TYR A 154 6.34 7.17 -10.37
CA TYR A 154 6.36 6.28 -11.54
C TYR A 154 6.50 7.03 -12.87
N GLY A 155 6.69 8.34 -12.86
CA GLY A 155 6.94 9.13 -14.07
C GLY A 155 8.38 9.00 -14.59
N PRO A 156 8.82 9.91 -15.48
CA PRO A 156 10.20 9.90 -15.97
C PRO A 156 11.23 9.88 -14.83
N PRO A 157 12.36 9.18 -14.97
CA PRO A 157 13.40 9.22 -13.94
C PRO A 157 14.01 10.63 -13.81
N PHE A 158 14.35 11.02 -12.58
CA PHE A 158 15.02 12.29 -12.31
C PHE A 158 16.53 12.17 -12.56
N LYS A 159 17.16 13.23 -13.07
CA LYS A 159 18.60 13.23 -13.33
C LYS A 159 19.35 13.28 -11.99
N SER A 160 20.07 12.21 -11.64
CA SER A 160 20.88 12.13 -10.42
C SER A 160 22.06 13.10 -10.49
N ARG A 161 22.15 14.01 -9.50
CA ARG A 161 23.34 14.83 -9.17
C ARG A 161 23.40 15.25 -7.69
N SER A 162 22.62 14.64 -6.80
CA SER A 162 22.57 15.13 -5.40
C SER A 162 23.48 14.32 -4.49
N SER A 163 24.50 14.97 -3.92
CA SER A 163 25.25 14.42 -2.78
C SER A 163 24.45 14.49 -1.47
N ARG A 164 23.44 15.36 -1.40
CA ARG A 164 22.66 15.68 -0.20
C ARG A 164 21.24 15.13 -0.29
N ILE A 165 20.80 14.41 0.75
CA ILE A 165 19.41 14.00 0.94
C ILE A 165 18.77 14.93 1.98
N TYR A 166 17.55 15.39 1.72
CA TYR A 166 16.77 16.20 2.65
C TYR A 166 16.00 15.33 3.63
N PHE A 167 16.05 15.67 4.92
CA PHE A 167 15.27 14.97 5.94
C PHE A 167 13.79 15.39 5.88
N TRP A 168 12.89 14.51 6.35
CA TRP A 168 11.43 14.76 6.26
C TRP A 168 11.00 16.03 6.98
N ASP A 169 11.56 16.31 8.15
CA ASP A 169 11.32 17.55 8.91
C ASP A 169 11.68 18.81 8.10
N GLN A 170 12.77 18.79 7.34
CA GLN A 170 13.17 19.91 6.47
C GLN A 170 12.18 20.15 5.33
N ILE A 171 11.53 19.10 4.84
CA ILE A 171 10.53 19.18 3.77
C ILE A 171 9.20 19.66 4.36
N TRP A 172 8.80 19.10 5.51
CA TRP A 172 7.57 19.47 6.21
C TRP A 172 7.59 20.88 6.79
N ASN A 173 8.76 21.39 7.16
CA ASN A 173 8.95 22.77 7.62
C ASN A 173 9.13 23.76 6.46
N ASN A 174 9.05 23.30 5.21
CA ASN A 174 9.11 24.18 4.05
C ASN A 174 7.84 25.03 3.99
N LYS A 175 8.00 26.35 3.94
CA LYS A 175 6.89 27.30 3.81
C LYS A 175 6.26 27.28 2.41
N HIS A 176 7.01 26.82 1.40
CA HIS A 176 6.55 26.80 0.02
C HIS A 176 5.81 25.49 -0.27
N VAL A 177 4.48 25.57 -0.30
CA VAL A 177 3.58 24.48 -0.66
C VAL A 177 3.04 24.73 -2.07
N VAL A 178 3.22 23.76 -2.97
CA VAL A 178 2.75 23.87 -4.35
C VAL A 178 1.40 23.14 -4.48
N PRO A 179 0.33 23.80 -4.96
CA PRO A 179 -0.94 23.12 -5.19
C PRO A 179 -0.82 22.12 -6.34
N ILE A 180 -1.51 20.99 -6.24
CA ILE A 180 -1.59 20.01 -7.32
C ILE A 180 -2.47 20.57 -8.45
N PRO A 181 -2.03 20.49 -9.72
CA PRO A 181 -2.82 20.94 -10.85
C PRO A 181 -4.11 20.13 -10.98
N ALA A 182 -5.22 20.78 -11.32
CA ALA A 182 -6.51 20.12 -11.50
C ALA A 182 -6.49 19.08 -12.65
N HIS A 183 -5.70 19.34 -13.70
CA HIS A 183 -5.60 18.48 -14.87
C HIS A 183 -4.32 17.63 -14.83
N LYS A 184 -4.45 16.33 -15.08
CA LYS A 184 -3.33 15.36 -15.02
C LYS A 184 -2.28 15.59 -16.12
N THR A 185 -2.68 16.21 -17.22
CA THR A 185 -1.86 16.49 -18.41
C THR A 185 -1.48 17.97 -18.53
N GLY A 186 -1.76 18.78 -17.51
CA GLY A 186 -1.44 20.21 -17.51
C GLY A 186 0.07 20.48 -17.52
N ALA A 187 0.48 21.57 -18.16
CA ALA A 187 1.88 21.99 -18.24
C ALA A 187 2.50 22.30 -16.86
N GLU A 188 1.68 22.57 -15.85
CA GLU A 188 2.09 22.81 -14.47
C GLU A 188 2.81 21.61 -13.86
N TRP A 189 2.54 20.39 -14.34
CA TRP A 189 3.28 19.20 -13.93
C TRP A 189 4.77 19.27 -14.30
N LEU A 190 5.11 19.95 -15.40
CA LEU A 190 6.49 20.15 -15.81
C LEU A 190 7.21 21.05 -14.80
N GLU A 191 6.55 22.10 -14.31
CA GLU A 191 7.10 22.99 -13.27
C GLU A 191 7.24 22.28 -11.91
N ILE A 192 6.28 21.43 -11.54
CA ILE A 192 6.38 20.59 -10.32
C ILE A 192 7.60 19.66 -10.41
N ARG A 193 7.75 18.96 -11.53
CA ARG A 193 8.87 18.04 -11.74
C ARG A 193 10.20 18.77 -11.82
N LYS A 194 10.26 19.93 -12.49
CA LYS A 194 11.43 20.82 -12.50
C LYS A 194 11.79 21.29 -11.09
N THR A 195 10.81 21.74 -10.31
CA THR A 195 10.99 22.15 -8.91
C THR A 195 11.55 21.01 -8.06
N LEU A 196 11.00 19.79 -8.18
CA LEU A 196 11.53 18.62 -7.49
C LEU A 196 12.95 18.26 -7.97
N GLN A 197 13.24 18.36 -9.27
CA GLN A 197 14.56 18.13 -9.84
C GLN A 197 15.59 19.15 -9.35
N GLU A 198 15.24 20.43 -9.24
CA GLU A 198 16.13 21.51 -8.82
C GLU A 198 16.33 21.50 -7.31
N ASN A 199 15.23 21.48 -6.54
CA ASN A 199 15.27 21.58 -5.08
C ASN A 199 15.54 20.24 -4.37
N LYS A 200 15.46 19.12 -5.10
CA LYS A 200 15.51 17.72 -4.60
C LYS A 200 14.45 17.38 -3.57
N ARG A 201 13.49 18.29 -3.35
CA ARG A 201 12.33 18.14 -2.49
C ARG A 201 11.20 19.03 -2.99
N ILE A 202 9.98 18.64 -2.72
CA ILE A 202 8.80 19.48 -2.93
C ILE A 202 7.71 19.08 -1.94
N LEU A 203 6.90 20.04 -1.51
CA LEU A 203 5.73 19.83 -0.68
C LEU A 203 4.50 20.21 -1.51
N LEU A 204 3.63 19.22 -1.75
CA LEU A 204 2.42 19.37 -2.54
C LEU A 204 1.18 19.41 -1.65
N HIS A 205 0.18 20.19 -2.03
CA HIS A 205 -1.15 20.17 -1.43
C HIS A 205 -2.18 19.64 -2.43
N ASP A 206 -2.85 18.56 -2.05
CA ASP A 206 -4.02 18.03 -2.75
C ASP A 206 -5.29 18.60 -2.14
N PRO A 207 -5.91 19.63 -2.76
CA PRO A 207 -7.13 20.21 -2.24
C PRO A 207 -8.32 19.26 -2.32
N SER A 208 -8.32 18.29 -3.25
CA SER A 208 -9.42 17.34 -3.42
C SER A 208 -9.47 16.30 -2.30
N ARG A 209 -8.30 16.00 -1.72
CA ARG A 209 -8.14 14.98 -0.68
C ARG A 209 -7.85 15.53 0.71
N GLU A 210 -7.70 16.85 0.84
CA GLU A 210 -7.21 17.52 2.06
C GLU A 210 -5.90 16.89 2.58
N THR A 211 -4.99 16.52 1.66
CA THR A 211 -3.71 15.90 2.00
C THR A 211 -2.52 16.75 1.58
N LEU A 212 -1.50 16.81 2.44
CA LEU A 212 -0.17 17.27 2.04
C LEU A 212 0.71 16.08 1.71
N MET A 213 1.47 16.19 0.62
CA MET A 213 2.41 15.16 0.16
C MET A 213 3.81 15.76 0.05
N ALA A 214 4.74 15.24 0.82
CA ALA A 214 6.15 15.57 0.74
C ALA A 214 6.86 14.58 -0.19
N PHE A 215 7.63 15.09 -1.15
CA PHE A 215 8.47 14.28 -2.02
C PHE A 215 9.92 14.71 -1.87
N ARG A 216 10.84 13.75 -1.97
CA ARG A 216 12.28 14.01 -2.09
C ARG A 216 12.94 13.05 -3.06
N LEU A 217 14.06 13.47 -3.62
CA LEU A 217 14.90 12.61 -4.43
C LEU A 217 15.97 11.96 -3.55
N ASP A 218 16.17 10.65 -3.71
CA ASP A 218 17.33 9.96 -3.15
C ASP A 218 18.62 10.27 -3.97
N ARG A 219 19.74 9.63 -3.62
CA ARG A 219 21.01 9.82 -4.36
C ARG A 219 20.98 9.27 -5.78
N LEU A 220 20.12 8.29 -6.07
CA LEU A 220 19.97 7.67 -7.38
C LEU A 220 18.96 8.44 -8.26
N GLY A 221 18.23 9.40 -7.70
CA GLY A 221 17.16 10.12 -8.38
C GLY A 221 15.81 9.41 -8.29
N ASN A 222 15.67 8.40 -7.44
CA ASN A 222 14.37 7.81 -7.13
C ASN A 222 13.58 8.77 -6.22
N VAL A 223 12.26 8.76 -6.39
CA VAL A 223 11.37 9.58 -5.57
C VAL A 223 10.95 8.81 -4.33
N GLU A 224 11.23 9.37 -3.17
CA GLU A 224 10.62 8.97 -1.90
C GLU A 224 9.48 9.92 -1.57
N MET A 225 8.43 9.39 -0.93
CA MET A 225 7.22 10.14 -0.59
C MET A 225 6.80 9.90 0.87
N ASP A 226 6.32 10.96 1.52
CA ASP A 226 5.64 10.93 2.81
C ASP A 226 4.34 11.73 2.74
N VAL A 227 3.28 11.28 3.41
CA VAL A 227 1.93 11.87 3.28
C VAL A 227 1.39 12.22 4.66
N LYS A 228 0.88 13.45 4.79
CA LYS A 228 0.17 13.92 5.98
C LYS A 228 -1.26 14.30 5.61
N GLN A 229 -2.22 13.62 6.23
CA GLN A 229 -3.60 14.08 6.21
C GLN A 229 -3.69 15.39 6.99
N LEU A 230 -4.30 16.41 6.40
CA LEU A 230 -4.66 17.63 7.12
C LEU A 230 -5.88 17.28 7.97
N ALA A 231 -5.64 16.56 9.09
CA ALA A 231 -6.69 16.18 10.02
C ALA A 231 -7.54 17.42 10.31
N HIS A 232 -8.83 17.38 9.90
CA HIS A 232 -9.77 18.49 9.91
C HIS A 232 -9.37 19.49 11.00
N SER A 233 -8.75 20.58 10.57
CA SER A 233 -8.64 21.74 11.44
C SER A 233 -10.09 22.19 11.58
N ILE A 234 -10.74 21.67 12.63
CA ILE A 234 -12.04 22.11 13.12
C ILE A 234 -12.02 23.60 12.94
N ARG A 235 -12.87 24.10 12.02
CA ARG A 235 -13.20 25.52 11.89
C ARG A 235 -13.50 26.00 13.29
N LYS A 236 -12.51 26.60 13.96
CA LYS A 236 -12.67 27.32 15.22
C LYS A 236 -13.55 28.52 14.87
N ARG A 237 -14.86 28.35 14.97
CA ARG A 237 -15.74 29.49 15.21
C ARG A 237 -15.39 30.00 16.61
N SER A 238 -15.19 31.31 16.66
CA SER A 238 -15.12 32.13 17.86
C SER A 238 -16.11 31.69 18.93
N ASN A 239 -15.61 31.37 20.13
CA ASN A 239 -15.86 32.14 21.34
C ASN A 239 -15.02 31.58 22.49
N GLN A 240 -14.43 32.51 23.25
CA GLN A 240 -13.73 32.28 24.51
C GLN A 240 -14.65 31.57 25.50
N ILE A 241 -14.11 30.62 26.28
CA ILE A 241 -13.90 30.71 27.74
C ILE A 241 -13.18 29.43 28.21
N SER A 242 -12.26 29.66 29.15
CA SER A 242 -11.45 28.74 29.95
C SER A 242 -12.04 27.37 30.25
N ASP A 243 -11.30 26.30 29.94
CA ASP A 243 -10.62 25.47 30.94
C ASP A 243 -9.81 24.36 30.24
N LYS A 244 -8.61 24.07 30.77
CA LYS A 244 -7.61 23.16 30.19
C LYS A 244 -8.15 21.72 30.10
N PRO A 245 -7.90 21.03 28.97
CA PRO A 245 -7.42 19.65 29.08
C PRO A 245 -6.26 19.29 28.14
N ASP A 246 -5.56 18.24 28.58
CA ASP A 246 -4.40 17.50 28.08
C ASP A 246 -4.25 17.32 26.55
N PRO A 247 -3.03 17.43 25.97
CA PRO A 247 -2.78 17.15 24.56
C PRO A 247 -2.27 15.71 24.36
N LEU A 248 -3.18 14.73 24.26
CA LEU A 248 -2.83 13.33 23.92
C LEU A 248 -3.50 12.79 22.64
N GLY A 249 -3.99 13.65 21.76
CA GLY A 249 -4.59 13.23 20.50
C GLY A 249 -4.07 14.02 19.32
N LYS A 250 -2.94 13.58 18.72
CA LYS A 250 -2.53 13.79 17.31
C LYS A 250 -1.05 13.44 17.14
N ARG A 251 -0.76 12.22 16.67
CA ARG A 251 0.50 11.79 16.03
C ARG A 251 0.33 10.33 15.61
N MET A 252 -0.07 10.09 14.36
CA MET A 252 0.05 8.78 13.72
C MET A 252 0.91 8.97 12.47
N TYR A 253 2.00 8.23 12.43
CA TYR A 253 3.13 8.34 11.52
C TYR A 253 3.48 6.97 10.97
N VAL A 254 4.00 6.93 9.75
CA VAL A 254 4.67 5.77 9.17
C VAL A 254 6.12 5.73 9.66
N GLY A 255 6.46 4.68 10.40
CA GLY A 255 7.67 3.86 10.19
C GLY A 255 9.04 4.54 10.16
N SER A 256 9.34 5.41 11.12
CA SER A 256 10.68 5.62 11.67
C SER A 256 10.48 6.27 13.03
N SER A 257 11.04 5.70 14.09
CA SER A 257 10.90 6.15 15.48
C SER A 257 11.16 7.67 15.64
N LEU A 258 10.12 8.51 15.50
CA LEU A 258 10.17 9.97 15.63
C LEU A 258 10.38 10.47 17.05
N ALA A 259 10.48 9.58 18.03
CA ALA A 259 10.82 9.96 19.39
C ALA A 259 12.28 10.43 19.53
N TYR A 260 13.14 10.24 18.51
CA TYR A 260 14.58 10.50 18.60
C TYR A 260 15.16 11.48 17.56
N THR A 261 14.32 12.08 16.70
CA THR A 261 14.80 12.82 15.50
C THR A 261 15.06 14.32 15.72
N SER A 262 15.18 14.82 16.95
CA SER A 262 15.55 16.22 17.20
C SER A 262 17.08 16.47 17.19
N GLN A 263 17.89 15.43 17.01
CA GLN A 263 19.33 15.53 16.82
C GLN A 263 19.63 15.33 15.32
N THR A 264 20.48 16.19 14.75
CA THR A 264 20.97 16.08 13.37
C THR A 264 21.76 14.78 13.22
N ASP A 265 21.06 13.69 12.92
CA ASP A 265 21.68 12.38 12.79
C ASP A 265 22.28 12.22 11.39
N ASN A 266 23.55 11.83 11.34
CA ASN A 266 24.22 11.64 10.07
C ASN A 266 23.74 10.34 9.42
N ILE A 267 23.36 10.43 8.15
CA ILE A 267 23.03 9.26 7.35
C ILE A 267 24.21 8.91 6.47
N HIS A 268 24.78 7.72 6.67
CA HIS A 268 25.94 7.25 5.93
C HIS A 268 25.59 6.06 5.02
N PRO A 269 26.25 5.93 3.85
CA PRO A 269 26.05 4.77 2.99
C PRO A 269 26.63 3.50 3.59
N TYR A 270 26.23 2.32 3.09
CA TYR A 270 26.77 1.03 3.53
C TYR A 270 28.32 0.99 3.57
N GLN A 271 28.98 1.54 2.55
CA GLN A 271 30.44 1.58 2.43
C GLN A 271 31.15 2.40 3.52
N TYR A 272 30.44 3.30 4.20
CA TYR A 272 30.99 4.04 5.33
C TYR A 272 31.24 3.13 6.53
N TYR A 273 30.37 2.14 6.71
CA TYR A 273 30.42 1.16 7.80
C TYR A 273 31.24 -0.07 7.43
N VAL A 274 31.13 -0.53 6.18
CA VAL A 274 31.75 -1.77 5.70
C VAL A 274 32.52 -1.50 4.42
N GLY A 275 33.85 -1.46 4.49
CA GLY A 275 34.71 -1.26 3.32
C GLY A 275 36.19 -1.07 3.68
N PRO A 276 37.10 -1.11 2.69
CA PRO A 276 38.55 -0.94 2.92
C PRO A 276 38.92 0.42 3.54
N ARG A 277 38.02 1.40 3.39
CA ARG A 277 38.12 2.75 3.96
C ARG A 277 36.98 3.02 4.93
N ALA A 278 36.44 2.01 5.59
CA ALA A 278 35.41 2.19 6.60
C ALA A 278 35.87 3.22 7.64
N ARG A 279 35.01 4.21 7.92
CA ARG A 279 35.32 5.33 8.81
C ARG A 279 34.51 5.30 10.09
N PHE A 280 33.59 4.34 10.21
CA PHE A 280 32.77 4.19 11.39
C PHE A 280 33.65 3.85 12.59
N GLN A 281 33.50 4.64 13.66
CA GLN A 281 34.06 4.37 14.96
C GLN A 281 32.92 4.38 15.97
N TYR A 282 32.81 3.32 16.76
CA TYR A 282 31.83 3.29 17.83
C TYR A 282 32.13 4.42 18.83
N ARG A 283 31.09 5.19 19.15
CA ARG A 283 31.09 6.23 20.17
C ARG A 283 29.91 5.94 21.07
N GLN A 284 30.19 5.73 22.35
CA GLN A 284 29.13 5.48 23.32
C GLN A 284 28.12 6.64 23.27
N PRO A 285 26.82 6.36 23.04
CA PRO A 285 25.82 7.41 22.98
C PRO A 285 25.79 8.21 24.28
N THR A 286 25.74 9.55 24.19
CA THR A 286 25.74 10.45 25.36
C THR A 286 24.60 10.15 26.34
N ARG A 287 23.49 9.61 25.84
CA ARG A 287 22.34 9.18 26.64
C ARG A 287 21.99 7.75 26.29
N ALA A 288 22.05 6.86 27.27
CA ALA A 288 21.52 5.51 27.11
C ALA A 288 20.01 5.56 26.84
N LEU A 289 19.53 4.77 25.89
CA LEU A 289 18.08 4.63 25.67
C LEU A 289 17.45 3.96 26.89
N THR A 290 16.28 4.46 27.29
CA THR A 290 15.40 3.70 28.18
C THR A 290 14.95 2.42 27.47
N GLU A 291 14.59 1.39 28.21
CA GLU A 291 14.11 0.13 27.61
C GLU A 291 12.96 0.38 26.63
N LYS A 292 12.00 1.23 27.00
CA LYS A 292 10.91 1.67 26.11
C LYS A 292 11.41 2.31 24.82
N ALA A 293 12.34 3.26 24.90
CA ALA A 293 12.87 3.95 23.72
C ALA A 293 13.69 3.00 22.82
N ARG A 294 14.43 2.06 23.43
CA ARG A 294 15.14 1.00 22.73
C ARG A 294 14.17 0.12 21.96
N GLN A 295 13.12 -0.36 22.62
CA GLN A 295 12.11 -1.20 21.99
C GLN A 295 11.40 -0.47 20.85
N GLN A 296 11.12 0.83 20.98
CA GLN A 296 10.54 1.65 19.91
C GLN A 296 11.51 1.83 18.72
N MET A 297 12.79 2.12 18.99
CA MET A 297 13.80 2.35 17.95
C MET A 297 14.05 1.11 17.07
N PHE A 298 13.93 -0.09 17.64
CA PHE A 298 14.19 -1.36 16.97
C PHE A 298 12.93 -2.20 16.71
N ALA A 299 11.73 -1.64 16.89
CA ALA A 299 10.47 -2.38 16.70
C ALA A 299 10.29 -2.86 15.25
N ASP A 300 10.87 -2.16 14.29
CA ASP A 300 10.81 -2.38 12.84
C ASP A 300 12.11 -2.97 12.26
N THR A 301 12.90 -3.64 13.11
CA THR A 301 14.22 -4.14 12.74
C THR A 301 14.23 -5.66 12.85
N ILE A 302 14.72 -6.35 11.81
CA ILE A 302 14.89 -7.81 11.80
C ILE A 302 16.04 -8.18 12.73
N TYR A 303 15.97 -9.31 13.43
CA TYR A 303 17.03 -9.81 14.30
C TYR A 303 17.51 -11.19 13.86
N HIS A 304 18.82 -11.42 14.03
CA HIS A 304 19.48 -12.70 13.85
C HIS A 304 20.51 -12.89 14.96
N ASP A 305 20.50 -14.05 15.62
CA ASP A 305 21.39 -14.41 16.72
C ASP A 305 21.47 -13.35 17.85
N GLY A 306 20.32 -12.75 18.17
CA GLY A 306 20.19 -11.74 19.22
C GLY A 306 20.70 -10.34 18.86
N ALA A 307 21.15 -10.14 17.61
CA ALA A 307 21.62 -8.86 17.09
C ALA A 307 20.69 -8.33 15.98
N PRO A 308 20.51 -7.00 15.86
CA PRO A 308 19.71 -6.42 14.79
C PRO A 308 20.43 -6.53 13.43
N ILE A 309 19.67 -6.82 12.38
CA ILE A 309 20.07 -6.67 10.98
C ILE A 309 19.61 -5.28 10.50
N LEU A 310 20.56 -4.37 10.37
CA LEU A 310 20.35 -3.04 9.83
C LEU A 310 20.50 -3.10 8.31
N VAL A 311 19.38 -2.98 7.62
CA VAL A 311 19.29 -3.03 6.16
C VAL A 311 19.22 -1.62 5.61
N GLY A 312 20.14 -1.23 4.73
CA GLY A 312 20.00 0.04 4.02
C GLY A 312 21.16 0.37 3.07
N GLY A 313 20.82 1.06 1.99
CA GLY A 313 21.79 1.87 1.23
C GLY A 313 22.26 3.10 2.02
N GLN A 314 21.53 3.43 3.09
CA GLN A 314 21.74 4.56 4.00
C GLN A 314 21.24 4.19 5.40
N VAL A 315 22.13 4.23 6.40
CA VAL A 315 21.80 3.89 7.80
C VAL A 315 22.15 5.07 8.70
N PHE A 316 21.24 5.41 9.61
CA PHE A 316 21.41 6.42 10.65
C PHE A 316 22.55 6.04 11.60
N GLU A 317 23.54 6.92 11.75
CA GLU A 317 24.68 6.69 12.62
C GLU A 317 24.22 6.46 14.06
N SER A 318 23.26 7.25 14.57
CA SER A 318 22.75 7.06 15.94
C SER A 318 22.09 5.70 16.16
N LYS A 319 21.36 5.16 15.18
CA LYS A 319 20.77 3.81 15.28
C LYS A 319 21.85 2.73 15.35
N VAL A 320 22.94 2.89 14.61
CA VAL A 320 24.12 2.01 14.68
C VAL A 320 24.81 2.12 16.05
N GLN A 321 25.06 3.34 16.54
CA GLN A 321 25.67 3.55 17.85
C GLN A 321 24.82 2.97 18.98
N HIS A 322 23.49 3.17 18.95
CA HIS A 322 22.58 2.60 19.94
C HIS A 322 22.45 1.08 19.82
N ALA A 323 22.49 0.54 18.60
CA ALA A 323 22.49 -0.90 18.39
C ALA A 323 23.76 -1.51 19.01
N PHE A 324 24.93 -0.89 18.80
CA PHE A 324 26.16 -1.30 19.49
C PHE A 324 26.10 -1.12 20.99
N ASN A 325 25.47 -0.07 21.51
CA ASN A 325 25.33 0.10 22.96
C ASN A 325 24.50 -1.05 23.58
N ALA A 326 23.45 -1.50 22.89
CA ALA A 326 22.56 -2.56 23.35
C ALA A 326 23.02 -3.99 23.01
N HIS A 327 23.84 -4.17 21.97
CA HIS A 327 24.23 -5.48 21.44
C HIS A 327 25.76 -5.59 21.29
N ARG A 328 26.31 -6.81 21.39
CA ARG A 328 27.76 -7.03 21.23
C ARG A 328 28.23 -6.79 19.79
N HIS A 329 27.37 -7.09 18.83
CA HIS A 329 27.60 -6.92 17.41
C HIS A 329 26.27 -6.55 16.74
N ILE A 330 26.34 -6.15 15.48
CA ILE A 330 25.19 -5.92 14.61
C ILE A 330 25.44 -6.60 13.25
N TRP A 331 24.37 -6.85 12.52
CA TRP A 331 24.46 -7.24 11.12
C TRP A 331 24.14 -6.03 10.24
N LEU A 332 24.93 -5.84 9.20
CA LEU A 332 24.73 -4.78 8.21
C LEU A 332 24.58 -5.40 6.83
N THR A 333 23.61 -4.90 6.06
CA THR A 333 23.46 -5.24 4.65
C THR A 333 22.85 -4.06 3.88
N THR A 334 22.90 -4.12 2.56
CA THR A 334 22.24 -3.18 1.64
C THR A 334 21.49 -3.96 0.57
N VAL A 335 20.48 -3.32 -0.02
CA VAL A 335 19.85 -3.82 -1.25
C VAL A 335 20.87 -3.78 -2.38
N VAL A 336 20.89 -4.81 -3.22
CA VAL A 336 21.73 -4.88 -4.43
C VAL A 336 21.26 -3.80 -5.42
N PRO A 337 22.12 -2.85 -5.83
CA PRO A 337 21.74 -1.85 -6.82
C PRO A 337 21.32 -2.52 -8.14
N GLY A 338 20.08 -2.26 -8.58
CA GLY A 338 19.53 -2.85 -9.81
C GLY A 338 19.02 -4.29 -9.67
N GLY A 339 19.11 -4.90 -8.48
CA GLY A 339 18.51 -6.19 -8.18
C GLY A 339 17.01 -6.11 -7.88
N GLU A 340 16.38 -7.26 -7.66
CA GLU A 340 14.98 -7.32 -7.29
C GLU A 340 14.72 -6.58 -5.95
N PRO A 341 13.55 -5.97 -5.74
CA PRO A 341 13.20 -5.35 -4.46
C PRO A 341 13.09 -6.44 -3.40
N GLN A 342 14.18 -6.71 -2.67
CA GLN A 342 14.42 -7.71 -1.59
C GLN A 342 15.70 -8.52 -1.81
N GLU A 343 16.43 -8.29 -2.90
CA GLU A 343 17.77 -8.85 -3.08
C GLU A 343 18.78 -8.07 -2.24
N TYR A 344 19.31 -8.71 -1.20
CA TYR A 344 20.27 -8.12 -0.29
C TYR A 344 21.68 -8.61 -0.58
N GLN A 345 22.67 -7.74 -0.41
CA GLN A 345 24.06 -8.19 -0.30
C GLN A 345 24.22 -9.13 0.90
N PRO A 346 25.16 -10.08 0.87
CA PRO A 346 25.46 -10.93 2.02
C PRO A 346 25.69 -10.06 3.27
N PRO A 347 24.91 -10.25 4.36
CA PRO A 347 25.06 -9.46 5.57
C PRO A 347 26.44 -9.65 6.19
N VAL A 348 27.03 -8.57 6.65
CA VAL A 348 28.32 -8.58 7.32
C VAL A 348 28.11 -8.28 8.80
N ARG A 349 28.75 -9.06 9.65
CA ARG A 349 28.73 -8.86 11.10
C ARG A 349 29.75 -7.79 11.46
N LEU A 350 29.32 -6.71 12.09
CA LEU A 350 30.18 -5.62 12.55
C LEU A 350 30.23 -5.62 14.08
N SER A 351 31.45 -5.54 14.64
CA SER A 351 31.74 -5.43 16.08
C SER A 351 31.94 -3.96 16.51
N ARG A 352 31.93 -3.70 17.82
CA ARG A 352 32.16 -2.36 18.38
C ARG A 352 33.54 -1.81 18.01
N GLU A 353 34.53 -2.69 17.84
CA GLU A 353 35.90 -2.35 17.45
C GLU A 353 36.04 -2.04 15.95
N GLY A 354 34.93 -2.03 15.19
CA GLY A 354 34.94 -1.81 13.74
C GLY A 354 35.48 -3.01 12.94
N ARG A 355 35.75 -4.15 13.59
CA ARG A 355 36.09 -5.39 12.90
C ARG A 355 34.82 -5.97 12.29
N PHE A 356 34.92 -6.36 11.03
CA PHE A 356 33.84 -7.01 10.32
C PHE A 356 34.22 -8.45 9.96
N ASP A 357 33.26 -9.36 10.06
CA ASP A 357 33.41 -10.74 9.64
C ASP A 357 32.16 -11.23 8.89
N SER A 358 32.34 -12.18 8.00
CA SER A 358 31.26 -12.83 7.24
C SER A 358 30.79 -14.13 7.89
N HIS A 359 31.25 -14.45 9.10
CA HIS A 359 30.92 -15.72 9.72
C HIS A 359 29.45 -15.75 10.14
N GLY A 360 28.67 -16.63 9.50
CA GLY A 360 27.22 -16.69 9.67
C GLY A 360 26.42 -15.82 8.70
N ALA A 361 27.08 -15.13 7.74
CA ALA A 361 26.41 -14.33 6.72
C ALA A 361 25.34 -15.11 5.95
N GLU A 362 25.60 -16.38 5.62
CA GLU A 362 24.63 -17.25 4.94
C GLU A 362 23.35 -17.46 5.76
N ARG A 363 23.48 -17.66 7.08
CA ARG A 363 22.33 -17.80 7.98
C ARG A 363 21.58 -16.49 8.15
N ALA A 364 22.29 -15.36 8.21
CA ALA A 364 21.67 -14.04 8.20
C ALA A 364 20.92 -13.75 6.88
N SER A 365 21.48 -14.13 5.73
CA SER A 365 20.83 -14.04 4.42
C SER A 365 19.57 -14.92 4.35
N ALA A 366 19.67 -16.17 4.79
CA ALA A 366 18.51 -17.07 4.86
C ALA A 366 17.41 -16.47 5.75
N ARG A 367 17.78 -15.87 6.88
CA ARG A 367 16.84 -15.17 7.77
C ARG A 367 16.16 -13.99 7.09
N LEU A 368 16.87 -13.22 6.29
CA LEU A 368 16.30 -12.12 5.50
C LEU A 368 15.35 -12.64 4.41
N ALA A 369 15.68 -13.74 3.75
CA ALA A 369 14.81 -14.39 2.77
C ALA A 369 13.52 -14.93 3.41
N GLU A 370 13.61 -15.56 4.58
CA GLU A 370 12.45 -15.98 5.37
C GLU A 370 11.57 -14.78 5.78
N ALA A 371 12.19 -13.68 6.21
CA ALA A 371 11.47 -12.46 6.56
C ALA A 371 10.80 -11.84 5.31
N ALA A 372 11.47 -11.84 4.16
CA ALA A 372 10.92 -11.39 2.88
C ALA A 372 9.68 -12.22 2.49
N ALA A 373 9.76 -13.55 2.56
CA ALA A 373 8.61 -14.44 2.32
C ALA A 373 7.46 -14.16 3.31
N ALA A 374 7.76 -14.02 4.60
CA ALA A 374 6.76 -13.69 5.61
C ALA A 374 6.13 -12.30 5.42
N ARG A 375 6.88 -11.33 4.89
CA ARG A 375 6.35 -10.02 4.51
C ARG A 375 5.36 -10.13 3.35
N ALA A 376 5.66 -10.95 2.35
CA ALA A 376 4.75 -11.19 1.23
C ALA A 376 3.47 -11.90 1.70
N GLU A 377 3.58 -12.84 2.64
CA GLU A 377 2.43 -13.63 3.13
C GLU A 377 1.55 -12.87 4.14
N TYR A 378 2.16 -12.18 5.11
CA TYR A 378 1.48 -11.60 6.28
C TYR A 378 1.49 -10.08 6.34
N GLY A 379 2.24 -9.42 5.44
CA GLY A 379 2.52 -7.98 5.53
C GLY A 379 3.66 -7.63 6.49
N HIS A 380 4.08 -6.36 6.45
CA HIS A 380 5.31 -5.89 7.09
C HIS A 380 5.27 -5.93 8.63
N LYS A 381 4.16 -5.53 9.28
CA LYS A 381 4.08 -5.49 10.75
C LYS A 381 4.17 -6.89 11.35
N LEU A 382 3.46 -7.86 10.78
CA LEU A 382 3.47 -9.23 11.26
C LEU A 382 4.83 -9.91 11.03
N MET A 383 5.49 -9.60 9.92
CA MET A 383 6.88 -9.98 9.69
C MET A 383 7.81 -9.47 10.80
N TYR A 384 7.72 -8.19 11.19
CA TYR A 384 8.55 -7.65 12.29
C TYR A 384 8.22 -8.23 13.66
N LEU A 385 6.96 -8.61 13.93
CA LEU A 385 6.65 -9.34 15.15
C LEU A 385 7.35 -10.71 15.19
N LYS A 386 7.39 -11.42 14.05
CA LYS A 386 7.96 -12.78 13.95
C LYS A 386 9.49 -12.81 13.83
N TYR A 387 10.07 -11.89 13.07
CA TYR A 387 11.49 -11.87 12.73
C TYR A 387 12.25 -10.70 13.36
N GLY A 388 11.57 -9.80 14.05
CA GLY A 388 12.20 -8.68 14.73
C GLY A 388 12.80 -9.05 16.09
N MET A 389 12.92 -8.07 16.98
CA MET A 389 13.53 -8.26 18.29
C MET A 389 12.93 -9.48 19.02
N PRO A 390 13.72 -10.36 19.66
CA PRO A 390 13.16 -11.54 20.32
C PRO A 390 12.31 -11.13 21.54
N PHE A 391 11.21 -11.86 21.80
CA PHE A 391 10.49 -11.73 23.07
C PHE A 391 11.22 -12.49 24.17
N ALA A 392 11.03 -12.06 25.43
CA ALA A 392 11.62 -12.78 26.55
C ALA A 392 11.01 -14.18 26.67
N PRO A 393 11.83 -15.24 26.88
CA PRO A 393 11.33 -16.58 27.14
C PRO A 393 10.32 -16.60 28.29
N ARG A 394 9.28 -17.43 28.16
CA ARG A 394 8.25 -17.56 29.18
C ARG A 394 8.69 -18.62 30.18
N GLN A 395 8.61 -18.30 31.47
CA GLN A 395 9.02 -19.21 32.53
C GLN A 395 8.14 -20.47 32.53
N SER A 396 8.67 -21.56 31.98
CA SER A 396 8.16 -22.91 32.20
C SER A 396 8.80 -23.43 33.49
N SER A 397 8.13 -23.32 34.63
CA SER A 397 8.67 -23.84 35.88
C SER A 397 8.77 -25.37 35.80
N ARG A 398 9.99 -25.91 35.77
CA ARG A 398 10.26 -27.35 35.91
C ARG A 398 10.25 -27.83 37.37
N ILE A 399 10.10 -26.93 38.34
CA ILE A 399 10.13 -27.27 39.77
C ILE A 399 8.68 -27.39 40.27
N ALA A 400 8.11 -28.59 40.11
CA ALA A 400 6.74 -28.92 40.50
C ALA A 400 6.56 -29.23 42.00
N PHE A 401 7.61 -29.08 42.83
CA PHE A 401 7.63 -29.58 44.20
C PHE A 401 7.32 -28.55 45.31
N LEU A 402 7.00 -27.29 44.97
CA LEU A 402 6.61 -26.30 45.99
C LEU A 402 5.10 -25.98 45.91
N PRO A 403 4.36 -26.09 47.02
CA PRO A 403 2.90 -25.89 47.07
C PRO A 403 2.43 -24.44 46.82
N PHE A 404 3.36 -23.50 46.62
CA PHE A 404 3.09 -22.11 46.21
C PHE A 404 3.59 -21.78 44.79
N GLY A 405 3.78 -22.81 43.95
CA GLY A 405 4.36 -22.69 42.61
C GLY A 405 3.60 -21.73 41.69
N ARG A 406 4.31 -20.74 41.13
CA ARG A 406 3.80 -19.88 40.05
C ARG A 406 3.34 -20.77 38.88
N LYS A 407 2.13 -20.52 38.37
CA LYS A 407 1.57 -21.28 37.23
C LYS A 407 2.55 -21.27 36.06
N SER A 408 3.01 -22.45 35.67
CA SER A 408 3.88 -22.65 34.51
C SER A 408 3.20 -22.07 33.26
N TYR A 409 4.00 -21.45 32.39
CA TYR A 409 3.47 -20.91 31.14
C TYR A 409 2.77 -22.00 30.31
N SER A 410 1.53 -21.73 29.93
CA SER A 410 0.75 -22.58 29.03
C SER A 410 0.51 -21.81 27.72
N LYS A 411 1.06 -22.33 26.62
CA LYS A 411 0.93 -21.74 25.28
C LYS A 411 -0.56 -21.61 24.93
N PRO A 412 -1.08 -20.39 24.64
CA PRO A 412 -2.47 -20.19 24.29
C PRO A 412 -2.87 -21.05 23.08
N ASP A 413 -3.93 -21.85 23.18
CA ASP A 413 -4.43 -22.56 22.00
C ASP A 413 -5.09 -21.59 20.99
N TRP A 414 -5.20 -21.98 19.71
CA TRP A 414 -5.76 -21.11 18.68
C TRP A 414 -7.24 -20.76 18.88
N LYS A 415 -8.00 -21.56 19.64
CA LYS A 415 -9.40 -21.23 19.97
C LYS A 415 -9.43 -20.08 20.98
N LYS A 416 -8.54 -20.08 21.97
CA LYS A 416 -8.37 -18.99 22.92
C LYS A 416 -7.92 -17.70 22.23
N VAL A 417 -6.96 -17.78 21.30
CA VAL A 417 -6.52 -16.61 20.51
C VAL A 417 -7.70 -15.99 19.76
N ASP A 418 -8.50 -16.82 19.09
CA ASP A 418 -9.65 -16.39 18.30
C ASP A 418 -10.76 -15.74 19.14
N HIS A 419 -11.15 -16.37 20.25
CA HIS A 419 -12.30 -15.93 21.07
C HIS A 419 -11.95 -14.82 22.08
N LYS A 420 -10.71 -14.80 22.58
CA LYS A 420 -10.29 -13.90 23.67
C LYS A 420 -9.19 -12.92 23.27
N GLY A 421 -8.64 -13.02 22.06
CA GLY A 421 -7.61 -12.10 21.59
C GLY A 421 -8.18 -10.70 21.37
N THR A 422 -7.47 -9.69 21.85
CA THR A 422 -7.76 -8.29 21.48
C THR A 422 -7.48 -8.10 20.00
N THR A 423 -8.43 -7.52 19.26
CA THR A 423 -8.26 -7.23 17.83
C THR A 423 -7.60 -5.87 17.64
N PHE A 424 -6.56 -5.83 16.80
CA PHE A 424 -5.90 -4.61 16.36
C PHE A 424 -5.99 -4.47 14.85
N ASN A 425 -6.39 -3.30 14.35
CA ASN A 425 -6.30 -2.98 12.93
C ASN A 425 -4.83 -2.74 12.56
N LEU A 426 -4.30 -3.53 11.63
CA LEU A 426 -2.91 -3.44 11.17
C LEU A 426 -2.60 -2.15 10.42
N ALA A 427 -3.57 -1.49 9.79
CA ALA A 427 -3.33 -0.21 9.14
C ALA A 427 -3.05 0.88 10.18
N GLU A 428 -3.81 0.88 11.28
CA GLU A 428 -3.83 1.97 12.28
C GLU A 428 -2.87 1.76 13.45
N THR A 429 -2.57 0.49 13.80
CA THR A 429 -1.82 0.18 15.02
C THR A 429 -0.33 0.17 14.77
N ASP A 430 0.42 0.93 15.55
CA ASP A 430 1.89 0.92 15.52
C ASP A 430 2.48 -0.42 15.99
N ILE A 431 3.60 -0.83 15.40
CA ILE A 431 4.28 -2.11 15.67
C ILE A 431 4.74 -2.25 17.12
N TYR A 432 5.20 -1.15 17.75
CA TYR A 432 5.62 -1.17 19.14
C TYR A 432 4.43 -1.48 20.07
N ARG A 433 3.25 -0.95 19.77
CA ARG A 433 2.02 -1.23 20.55
C ARG A 433 1.58 -2.69 20.40
N LEU A 434 1.62 -3.24 19.18
CA LEU A 434 1.34 -4.66 18.95
C LEU A 434 2.30 -5.54 19.74
N ARG A 435 3.59 -5.21 19.71
CA ARG A 435 4.64 -5.92 20.43
C ARG A 435 4.43 -5.88 21.94
N GLN A 436 4.16 -4.70 22.51
CA GLN A 436 3.89 -4.55 23.94
C GLN A 436 2.68 -5.40 24.37
N HIS A 437 1.60 -5.37 23.60
CA HIS A 437 0.42 -6.17 23.90
C HIS A 437 0.70 -7.68 23.80
N LEU A 438 1.41 -8.10 22.76
CA LEU A 438 1.79 -9.50 22.58
C LEU A 438 2.72 -9.98 23.72
N ASP A 439 3.62 -9.12 24.20
CA ASP A 439 4.49 -9.43 25.33
C ASP A 439 3.71 -9.54 26.65
N GLN A 440 2.74 -8.65 26.88
CA GLN A 440 1.95 -8.65 28.11
C GLN A 440 0.91 -9.78 28.16
N HIS A 441 0.25 -10.07 27.04
CA HIS A 441 -0.90 -10.97 26.99
C HIS A 441 -0.60 -12.33 26.33
N ASN A 442 0.58 -12.50 25.72
CA ASN A 442 1.04 -13.69 25.01
C ASN A 442 0.31 -14.03 23.71
N PHE A 443 -0.77 -13.34 23.37
CA PHE A 443 -1.50 -13.52 22.12
C PHE A 443 -2.33 -12.29 21.78
N LEU A 444 -2.67 -12.13 20.49
CA LEU A 444 -3.59 -11.10 19.99
C LEU A 444 -4.21 -11.51 18.64
N LYS A 445 -5.19 -10.72 18.18
CA LYS A 445 -5.70 -10.75 16.81
C LYS A 445 -5.28 -9.49 16.07
N ALA A 446 -4.90 -9.65 14.81
CA ALA A 446 -4.51 -8.59 13.92
C ALA A 446 -5.40 -8.63 12.67
N GLU A 447 -6.15 -7.57 12.43
CA GLU A 447 -7.05 -7.44 11.29
C GLU A 447 -6.35 -6.66 10.18
N ASP A 448 -6.29 -7.26 9.00
CA ASP A 448 -5.84 -6.64 7.77
C ASP A 448 -7.07 -6.34 6.91
N ASN A 449 -7.59 -5.11 7.02
CA ASN A 449 -8.77 -4.68 6.27
C ASN A 449 -8.53 -4.67 4.75
N VAL A 450 -7.27 -4.51 4.31
CA VAL A 450 -6.92 -4.46 2.90
C VAL A 450 -6.97 -5.87 2.31
N ALA A 451 -6.37 -6.84 2.99
CA ALA A 451 -6.40 -8.24 2.57
C ALA A 451 -7.70 -8.97 2.97
N ASN A 452 -8.57 -8.33 3.75
CA ASN A 452 -9.73 -8.93 4.41
C ASN A 452 -9.35 -10.20 5.19
N LYS A 453 -8.25 -10.14 5.94
CA LYS A 453 -7.73 -11.27 6.73
C LYS A 453 -7.69 -10.94 8.20
N VAL A 454 -7.98 -11.94 9.03
CA VAL A 454 -7.77 -11.89 10.48
C VAL A 454 -6.67 -12.87 10.85
N TRP A 455 -5.56 -12.34 11.35
CA TRP A 455 -4.41 -13.11 11.80
C TRP A 455 -4.45 -13.30 13.31
N GLY A 456 -4.30 -14.53 13.76
CA GLY A 456 -4.04 -14.86 15.16
C GLY A 456 -2.55 -14.91 15.42
N LEU A 457 -2.10 -14.27 16.48
CA LEU A 457 -0.71 -14.29 16.92
C LEU A 457 -0.62 -14.83 18.34
N ARG A 458 0.38 -15.67 18.61
CA ARG A 458 0.71 -16.13 19.96
C ARG A 458 2.20 -16.36 20.13
N LEU A 459 2.67 -16.27 21.37
CA LEU A 459 4.03 -16.61 21.75
C LEU A 459 4.13 -18.07 22.19
N ASP A 460 5.24 -18.73 21.87
CA ASP A 460 5.60 -20.01 22.47
C ASP A 460 6.39 -19.83 23.79
N ALA A 461 6.89 -20.92 24.37
CA ALA A 461 7.67 -20.86 25.60
C ALA A 461 9.05 -20.19 25.41
N ALA A 462 9.62 -20.26 24.20
CA ALA A 462 10.88 -19.62 23.85
C ALA A 462 10.72 -18.13 23.50
N GLY A 463 9.49 -17.62 23.41
CA GLY A 463 9.19 -16.25 22.98
C GLY A 463 9.16 -16.09 21.45
N GLN A 464 9.07 -17.18 20.69
CA GLN A 464 8.86 -17.12 19.25
C GLN A 464 7.39 -16.85 18.93
N VAL A 465 7.14 -16.05 17.89
CA VAL A 465 5.79 -15.74 17.42
C VAL A 465 5.32 -16.79 16.43
N GLU A 466 4.20 -17.43 16.75
CA GLU A 466 3.42 -18.23 15.82
C GLU A 466 2.28 -17.37 15.25
N ILE A 467 2.05 -17.46 13.94
CA ILE A 467 1.00 -16.73 13.21
C ILE A 467 0.07 -17.76 12.57
N LYS A 468 -1.24 -17.52 12.63
CA LYS A 468 -2.24 -18.36 11.95
C LYS A 468 -3.31 -17.50 11.30
N ASP A 469 -3.67 -17.83 10.07
CA ASP A 469 -4.86 -17.27 9.44
C ASP A 469 -6.12 -17.79 10.17
N LEU A 470 -6.84 -16.89 10.84
CA LEU A 470 -8.10 -17.16 11.52
C LEU A 470 -9.30 -16.86 10.63
N THR A 471 -9.09 -16.20 9.48
CA THR A 471 -10.11 -15.99 8.44
C THR A 471 -10.68 -17.33 8.01
N ALA A 472 -9.86 -18.37 7.93
CA ALA A 472 -10.28 -19.73 7.61
C ALA A 472 -11.19 -20.39 8.66
N ARG A 473 -11.21 -19.94 9.93
CA ARG A 473 -12.11 -20.46 10.99
C ARG A 473 -13.41 -19.69 11.10
N VAL A 474 -13.36 -18.36 10.94
CA VAL A 474 -14.55 -17.56 10.62
C VAL A 474 -15.18 -18.09 9.34
N HIS A 475 -14.33 -18.45 8.37
CA HIS A 475 -14.75 -19.16 7.18
C HIS A 475 -15.16 -20.58 7.47
N ALA A 476 -14.56 -21.40 8.33
CA ALA A 476 -15.01 -22.80 8.57
C ALA A 476 -16.36 -22.89 9.28
N LEU A 477 -16.67 -21.93 10.16
CA LEU A 477 -18.03 -21.71 10.65
C LEU A 477 -18.96 -21.23 9.51
N HIS A 478 -18.46 -20.43 8.57
CA HIS A 478 -19.16 -20.14 7.30
C HIS A 478 -19.07 -21.25 6.22
N LYS A 479 -18.19 -22.26 6.32
CA LYS A 479 -17.82 -23.24 5.28
C LYS A 479 -18.55 -24.56 5.51
N ARG A 480 -19.29 -24.65 6.61
CA ARG A 480 -20.53 -25.44 6.62
C ARG A 480 -21.59 -24.89 5.66
N MET A 481 -21.35 -23.73 5.02
CA MET A 481 -22.04 -23.26 3.82
C MET A 481 -21.03 -23.15 2.67
N ASP A 482 -21.20 -23.97 1.65
CA ASP A 482 -20.27 -24.13 0.52
C ASP A 482 -20.01 -22.81 -0.23
N SER A 483 -18.87 -22.65 -0.93
CA SER A 483 -18.56 -21.41 -1.66
C SER A 483 -19.51 -21.13 -2.82
N ASP A 484 -20.10 -22.17 -3.41
CA ASP A 484 -21.19 -22.05 -4.36
C ASP A 484 -22.51 -21.69 -3.67
N ALA A 485 -22.69 -22.11 -2.42
CA ALA A 485 -23.86 -21.76 -1.59
C ALA A 485 -24.01 -20.25 -1.45
N ARG A 486 -22.91 -19.48 -1.42
CA ARG A 486 -22.95 -18.01 -1.27
C ARG A 486 -23.63 -17.27 -2.43
N ARG A 487 -23.77 -17.91 -3.60
CA ARG A 487 -24.52 -17.32 -4.73
C ARG A 487 -26.02 -17.54 -4.60
N TYR A 488 -26.41 -18.55 -3.83
CA TYR A 488 -27.79 -18.99 -3.77
C TYR A 488 -28.57 -18.35 -2.63
N ILE A 489 -29.82 -18.01 -2.90
CA ILE A 489 -30.69 -17.30 -1.97
C ILE A 489 -30.94 -18.11 -0.69
N GLU A 490 -31.03 -19.45 -0.80
CA GLU A 490 -31.31 -20.38 0.30
C GLU A 490 -30.28 -20.28 1.43
N THR A 491 -29.03 -19.97 1.11
CA THR A 491 -27.95 -19.79 2.08
C THR A 491 -28.22 -18.66 3.07
N TYR A 492 -28.97 -17.64 2.64
CA TYR A 492 -29.34 -16.50 3.46
C TYR A 492 -30.71 -16.66 4.12
N LEU A 493 -31.54 -17.55 3.60
CA LEU A 493 -32.89 -17.84 4.10
C LEU A 493 -32.90 -18.99 5.13
N VAL A 494 -32.26 -20.13 4.81
CA VAL A 494 -32.33 -21.39 5.58
C VAL A 494 -31.34 -21.41 6.73
N ALA A 495 -30.12 -20.90 6.55
CA ALA A 495 -29.09 -20.95 7.59
C ALA A 495 -29.39 -20.02 8.77
N GLY A 496 -30.29 -19.04 8.59
CA GLY A 496 -30.65 -18.04 9.60
C GLY A 496 -29.43 -17.27 10.10
N VAL A 497 -29.19 -16.07 9.57
CA VAL A 497 -28.06 -15.24 10.04
C VAL A 497 -28.16 -15.05 11.57
N PRO A 498 -27.17 -15.52 12.37
CA PRO A 498 -27.27 -15.44 13.82
C PRO A 498 -27.42 -13.99 14.27
N GLU A 499 -28.30 -13.75 15.23
CA GLU A 499 -28.41 -12.45 15.88
C GLU A 499 -27.10 -12.13 16.61
N ASP A 500 -26.67 -10.88 16.49
CA ASP A 500 -25.55 -10.36 17.26
C ASP A 500 -26.08 -9.39 18.31
N PRO A 501 -26.24 -9.81 19.58
CA PRO A 501 -26.85 -8.98 20.62
C PRO A 501 -26.03 -7.73 20.97
N ARG A 502 -24.82 -7.59 20.41
CA ARG A 502 -23.97 -6.40 20.61
C ARG A 502 -24.30 -5.28 19.65
N LEU A 503 -24.95 -5.57 18.53
CA LEU A 503 -25.34 -4.56 17.55
C LEU A 503 -26.53 -3.75 18.09
N ARG A 504 -26.50 -2.45 17.84
CA ARG A 504 -27.58 -1.53 18.18
C ARG A 504 -28.18 -0.97 16.89
N PRO A 505 -29.47 -0.60 16.89
CA PRO A 505 -30.04 0.14 15.79
C PRO A 505 -29.25 1.43 15.54
N LEU A 506 -28.90 1.67 14.29
CA LEU A 506 -28.25 2.90 13.86
C LEU A 506 -29.23 4.09 13.94
N SER A 507 -28.71 5.32 14.01
CA SER A 507 -29.55 6.52 13.82
C SER A 507 -29.98 6.64 12.35
N ASP A 508 -31.06 7.36 12.05
CA ASP A 508 -31.56 7.51 10.68
C ASP A 508 -30.48 8.02 9.70
N THR A 509 -29.66 8.97 10.14
CA THR A 509 -28.53 9.48 9.34
C THR A 509 -27.44 8.43 9.14
N ALA A 510 -27.12 7.66 10.19
CA ALA A 510 -26.13 6.59 10.10
C ALA A 510 -26.63 5.43 9.22
N LYS A 511 -27.91 5.07 9.32
CA LYS A 511 -28.57 4.11 8.40
C LYS A 511 -28.48 4.58 6.96
N GLY A 512 -28.82 5.86 6.73
CA GLY A 512 -28.75 6.48 5.40
C GLY A 512 -27.38 6.39 4.76
N ARG A 513 -26.31 6.61 5.53
CA ARG A 513 -24.93 6.47 5.06
C ARG A 513 -24.51 5.00 4.89
N PHE A 514 -24.85 4.14 5.85
CA PHE A 514 -24.41 2.75 5.89
C PHE A 514 -25.01 1.91 4.75
N TYR A 515 -26.24 2.23 4.33
CA TYR A 515 -26.96 1.52 3.27
C TYR A 515 -27.10 2.35 1.98
N ALA A 516 -26.32 3.40 1.82
CA ALA A 516 -26.44 4.33 0.68
C ALA A 516 -26.22 3.62 -0.67
N ASP A 517 -25.41 2.55 -0.69
CA ASP A 517 -25.11 1.72 -1.86
C ASP A 517 -26.17 0.65 -2.17
N HIS A 518 -27.28 0.57 -1.41
CA HIS A 518 -28.34 -0.42 -1.60
C HIS A 518 -29.66 0.19 -2.02
N LEU A 519 -30.35 -0.52 -2.92
CA LEU A 519 -31.76 -0.29 -3.18
C LEU A 519 -32.59 -0.58 -1.92
N HIS A 520 -33.64 0.19 -1.75
CA HIS A 520 -34.69 0.02 -0.76
C HIS A 520 -36.03 -0.10 -1.47
N ILE A 521 -36.73 -1.20 -1.23
CA ILE A 521 -38.06 -1.42 -1.74
C ILE A 521 -39.02 -1.45 -0.56
N GLN A 522 -40.03 -0.58 -0.59
CA GLN A 522 -40.95 -0.36 0.54
C GLN A 522 -40.23 0.04 1.85
N GLY A 523 -39.09 0.74 1.73
CA GLY A 523 -38.29 1.19 2.86
C GLY A 523 -37.36 0.12 3.46
N GLU A 524 -37.24 -1.05 2.83
CA GLU A 524 -36.41 -2.16 3.29
C GLU A 524 -35.24 -2.40 2.33
N PRO A 525 -34.01 -2.60 2.83
CA PRO A 525 -32.83 -2.76 2.00
C PRO A 525 -32.86 -4.07 1.21
N VAL A 526 -32.29 -4.04 0.00
CA VAL A 526 -32.16 -5.18 -0.90
C VAL A 526 -30.69 -5.59 -1.01
N PHE A 527 -30.40 -6.86 -0.73
CA PHE A 527 -29.05 -7.41 -0.74
C PHE A 527 -28.84 -8.43 -1.86
N PHE A 528 -27.62 -8.42 -2.43
CA PHE A 528 -27.22 -9.26 -3.57
C PHE A 528 -25.99 -10.11 -3.23
N PRO A 529 -26.17 -11.28 -2.58
CA PRO A 529 -25.07 -12.15 -2.20
C PRO A 529 -24.00 -12.43 -3.27
N ALA A 530 -24.44 -12.57 -4.52
CA ALA A 530 -23.55 -12.86 -5.64
C ALA A 530 -22.55 -11.73 -5.96
N THR A 531 -22.85 -10.49 -5.57
CA THR A 531 -22.08 -9.30 -5.93
C THR A 531 -21.57 -8.49 -4.72
N ASP A 532 -22.15 -8.70 -3.54
CA ASP A 532 -21.75 -8.03 -2.31
C ASP A 532 -21.17 -9.07 -1.32
N PRO A 533 -19.83 -9.10 -1.13
CA PRO A 533 -19.19 -10.05 -0.21
C PRO A 533 -19.52 -9.77 1.27
N HIS A 534 -20.10 -8.61 1.59
CA HIS A 534 -20.42 -8.17 2.94
C HIS A 534 -21.90 -8.34 3.31
N VAL A 535 -22.70 -9.05 2.51
CA VAL A 535 -24.14 -9.23 2.78
C VAL A 535 -24.41 -9.78 4.19
N PHE A 536 -23.58 -10.69 4.72
CA PHE A 536 -23.79 -11.22 6.07
C PHE A 536 -23.71 -10.15 7.16
N SER A 537 -22.70 -9.27 7.14
CA SER A 537 -22.58 -8.22 8.15
C SER A 537 -23.70 -7.18 7.98
N LYS A 538 -24.03 -6.82 6.74
CA LYS A 538 -25.10 -5.87 6.44
C LYS A 538 -26.49 -6.40 6.83
N VAL A 539 -26.76 -7.69 6.61
CA VAL A 539 -28.00 -8.37 7.05
C VAL A 539 -28.08 -8.44 8.57
N LYS A 540 -26.97 -8.74 9.28
CA LYS A 540 -26.94 -8.69 10.75
C LYS A 540 -27.38 -7.32 11.26
N GLN A 541 -26.80 -6.26 10.72
CA GLN A 541 -27.17 -4.90 11.09
C GLN A 541 -28.62 -4.56 10.68
N ALA A 542 -29.07 -5.03 9.50
CA ALA A 542 -30.41 -4.74 8.98
C ALA A 542 -31.53 -5.34 9.86
N LYS A 543 -31.26 -6.47 10.52
CA LYS A 543 -32.18 -7.06 11.50
C LYS A 543 -32.49 -6.13 12.68
N HIS A 544 -31.57 -5.26 13.03
CA HIS A 544 -31.76 -4.25 14.08
C HIS A 544 -32.33 -2.93 13.52
N ASP A 545 -32.03 -2.64 12.25
CA ASP A 545 -32.35 -1.35 11.65
C ASP A 545 -33.73 -1.30 10.96
N TYR A 546 -34.22 -2.44 10.45
CA TYR A 546 -35.43 -2.53 9.64
C TYR A 546 -36.34 -3.66 10.11
N ARG A 547 -37.64 -3.55 9.80
CA ARG A 547 -38.64 -4.60 10.07
C ARG A 547 -38.42 -5.84 9.19
N GLY A 548 -37.82 -5.67 8.03
CA GLY A 548 -37.44 -6.74 7.12
C GLY A 548 -36.39 -6.27 6.12
N TYR A 549 -35.95 -7.19 5.29
CA TYR A 549 -35.01 -6.95 4.21
C TYR A 549 -35.22 -7.95 3.09
N TRP A 550 -34.71 -7.63 1.91
CA TRP A 550 -34.79 -8.49 0.73
C TRP A 550 -33.45 -9.14 0.42
N ILE A 551 -33.47 -10.42 0.10
CA ILE A 551 -32.33 -11.10 -0.53
C ILE A 551 -32.71 -11.40 -1.97
N VAL A 552 -31.84 -11.05 -2.91
CA VAL A 552 -32.01 -11.32 -4.33
C VAL A 552 -30.84 -12.16 -4.83
N GLY A 553 -31.17 -13.27 -5.49
CA GLY A 553 -30.18 -14.20 -6.01
C GLY A 553 -30.87 -15.32 -6.78
N SER A 554 -30.09 -16.31 -7.19
CA SER A 554 -30.64 -17.49 -7.85
C SER A 554 -30.91 -18.59 -6.83
N PRO A 555 -31.97 -19.40 -6.98
CA PRO A 555 -32.14 -20.64 -6.24
C PRO A 555 -31.03 -21.66 -6.56
N ILE A 556 -30.67 -22.51 -5.59
CA ILE A 556 -29.71 -23.63 -5.80
C ILE A 556 -30.16 -24.54 -6.96
N ASP A 557 -31.45 -24.86 -7.02
CA ASP A 557 -32.05 -25.75 -7.99
C ASP A 557 -32.28 -25.10 -9.37
N ASN A 558 -32.20 -23.77 -9.45
CA ASN A 558 -32.36 -23.02 -10.69
C ASN A 558 -31.42 -21.80 -10.77
N PRO A 559 -30.11 -22.00 -11.03
CA PRO A 559 -29.11 -20.94 -11.05
C PRO A 559 -29.39 -19.83 -12.10
N GLY A 560 -30.17 -20.13 -13.14
CA GLY A 560 -30.53 -19.18 -14.19
C GLY A 560 -31.71 -18.25 -13.84
N LEU A 561 -32.46 -18.55 -12.78
CA LEU A 561 -33.61 -17.77 -12.35
C LEU A 561 -33.23 -16.78 -11.25
N VAL A 562 -33.31 -15.48 -11.52
CA VAL A 562 -33.18 -14.47 -10.45
C VAL A 562 -34.50 -14.33 -9.71
N THR A 563 -34.48 -14.55 -8.40
CA THR A 563 -35.64 -14.39 -7.52
C THR A 563 -35.33 -13.44 -6.36
N ALA A 564 -36.37 -12.95 -5.70
CA ALA A 564 -36.27 -12.11 -4.51
C ALA A 564 -37.14 -12.71 -3.39
N THR A 565 -36.60 -12.75 -2.18
CA THR A 565 -37.35 -13.17 -0.99
C THR A 565 -37.19 -12.14 0.11
N ARG A 566 -38.33 -11.68 0.66
CA ARG A 566 -38.36 -10.83 1.84
C ARG A 566 -38.19 -11.69 3.07
N VAL A 567 -37.37 -11.24 4.01
CA VAL A 567 -37.18 -11.84 5.32
C VAL A 567 -37.62 -10.85 6.38
N ASP A 568 -38.53 -11.27 7.26
CA ASP A 568 -38.93 -10.49 8.42
C ASP A 568 -37.84 -10.55 9.51
N SER A 569 -37.40 -9.39 9.99
CA SER A 569 -36.26 -9.30 10.92
C SER A 569 -36.57 -9.92 12.30
N VAL A 570 -37.84 -9.96 12.71
CA VAL A 570 -38.27 -10.40 14.05
C VAL A 570 -38.68 -11.88 14.02
N THR A 571 -39.62 -12.21 13.15
CA THR A 571 -40.21 -13.56 13.07
C THR A 571 -39.36 -14.51 12.23
N ARG A 572 -38.46 -13.97 11.40
CA ARG A 572 -37.71 -14.72 10.36
C ARG A 572 -38.62 -15.38 9.32
N ALA A 573 -39.90 -15.00 9.28
CA ALA A 573 -40.81 -15.45 8.26
C ALA A 573 -40.34 -14.95 6.89
N THR A 574 -40.46 -15.79 5.87
CA THR A 574 -40.12 -15.44 4.50
C THR A 574 -41.38 -15.19 3.69
N ALA A 575 -41.35 -14.18 2.83
CA ALA A 575 -42.45 -13.85 1.93
C ALA A 575 -41.93 -13.58 0.52
N ARG A 576 -42.67 -14.05 -0.49
CA ARG A 576 -42.38 -13.80 -1.92
C ARG A 576 -43.31 -12.75 -2.55
N PHE A 577 -44.28 -12.24 -1.80
CA PHE A 577 -45.18 -11.18 -2.27
C PHE A 577 -44.40 -9.90 -2.55
N GLY A 578 -44.47 -9.37 -3.78
CA GLY A 578 -43.68 -8.21 -4.22
C GLY A 578 -42.30 -8.55 -4.80
N SER A 579 -41.93 -9.83 -4.87
CA SER A 579 -40.62 -10.28 -5.38
C SER A 579 -40.35 -9.84 -6.83
N GLN A 580 -41.37 -9.84 -7.68
CA GLN A 580 -41.26 -9.44 -9.09
C GLN A 580 -40.85 -7.96 -9.25
N ASP A 581 -41.40 -7.08 -8.42
CA ASP A 581 -41.05 -5.66 -8.45
C ASP A 581 -39.60 -5.45 -7.98
N VAL A 582 -39.17 -6.18 -6.95
CA VAL A 582 -37.78 -6.16 -6.50
C VAL A 582 -36.85 -6.62 -7.62
N VAL A 583 -37.10 -7.79 -8.22
CA VAL A 583 -36.28 -8.31 -9.33
C VAL A 583 -36.24 -7.33 -10.51
N ARG A 584 -37.37 -6.71 -10.88
CA ARG A 584 -37.43 -5.73 -11.97
C ARG A 584 -36.57 -4.50 -11.69
N ASN A 585 -36.66 -3.91 -10.49
CA ASN A 585 -35.85 -2.73 -10.12
C ASN A 585 -34.35 -3.07 -10.10
N VAL A 586 -34.00 -4.29 -9.67
CA VAL A 586 -32.62 -4.77 -9.63
C VAL A 586 -32.05 -4.96 -11.02
N GLN A 587 -32.78 -5.66 -11.89
CA GLN A 587 -32.37 -5.86 -13.28
C GLN A 587 -32.22 -4.52 -14.00
N HIS A 588 -33.16 -3.59 -13.79
CA HIS A 588 -33.05 -2.25 -14.33
C HIS A 588 -31.75 -1.55 -13.88
N MET A 589 -31.44 -1.55 -12.58
CA MET A 589 -30.19 -0.98 -12.06
C MET A 589 -28.93 -1.66 -12.63
N GLN A 590 -28.95 -2.99 -12.80
CA GLN A 590 -27.82 -3.74 -13.35
C GLN A 590 -27.59 -3.47 -14.85
N THR A 591 -28.63 -3.11 -15.59
CA THR A 591 -28.50 -2.74 -17.02
C THR A 591 -27.94 -1.34 -17.24
N LEU A 592 -27.84 -0.51 -16.20
CA LEU A 592 -27.29 0.84 -16.32
C LEU A 592 -25.76 0.80 -16.40
N SER A 593 -25.23 1.14 -17.57
CA SER A 593 -23.80 1.37 -17.77
C SER A 593 -23.36 2.78 -17.36
N ASP A 594 -24.28 3.75 -17.34
CA ASP A 594 -24.02 5.14 -16.96
C ASP A 594 -23.99 5.31 -15.42
N PRO A 595 -22.85 5.70 -14.83
CA PRO A 595 -22.75 5.96 -13.39
C PRO A 595 -23.72 7.03 -12.89
N ALA A 596 -24.11 8.02 -13.71
CA ALA A 596 -24.99 9.11 -13.29
C ALA A 596 -26.43 8.61 -13.09
N GLN A 597 -26.88 7.73 -13.98
CA GLN A 597 -28.18 7.09 -13.88
C GLN A 597 -28.21 6.12 -12.69
N ARG A 598 -27.12 5.39 -12.45
CA ARG A 598 -27.00 4.52 -11.27
C ARG A 598 -27.08 5.32 -9.97
N ASP A 599 -26.36 6.44 -9.89
CA ASP A 599 -26.43 7.33 -8.73
C ASP A 599 -27.84 7.87 -8.51
N THR A 600 -28.52 8.26 -9.60
CA THR A 600 -29.89 8.76 -9.55
C THR A 600 -30.83 7.71 -8.94
N ILE A 601 -30.77 6.47 -9.41
CA ILE A 601 -31.58 5.37 -8.87
C ILE A 601 -31.25 5.11 -7.40
N LEU A 602 -29.97 5.11 -7.01
CA LEU A 602 -29.59 4.87 -5.62
C LEU A 602 -30.01 6.02 -4.68
N LEU A 603 -30.01 7.27 -5.14
CA LEU A 603 -30.52 8.38 -4.35
C LEU A 603 -32.05 8.35 -4.25
N GLU A 604 -32.75 8.03 -5.34
CA GLU A 604 -34.21 7.98 -5.38
C GLU A 604 -34.79 6.78 -4.62
N LYS A 605 -34.19 5.60 -4.84
CA LYS A 605 -34.67 4.32 -4.33
C LYS A 605 -33.78 3.74 -3.24
N GLY A 606 -32.79 4.46 -2.74
CA GLY A 606 -31.96 4.03 -1.61
C GLY A 606 -32.60 4.35 -0.26
N PRO A 607 -31.79 4.50 0.81
CA PRO A 607 -32.29 4.83 2.13
C PRO A 607 -33.13 6.12 2.12
N PRO A 608 -34.31 6.14 2.74
CA PRO A 608 -35.22 7.26 2.65
C PRO A 608 -34.67 8.50 3.37
N PHE A 609 -34.93 9.69 2.80
CA PHE A 609 -34.65 10.95 3.49
C PHE A 609 -35.79 11.32 4.43
N ALA A 610 -35.45 11.77 5.64
CA ALA A 610 -36.44 12.22 6.61
C ALA A 610 -37.24 13.43 6.09
N ARG A 611 -38.56 13.43 6.36
CA ARG A 611 -39.46 14.56 6.04
C ARG A 611 -38.93 15.88 6.58
N ARG A 612 -39.05 16.94 5.79
CA ARG A 612 -38.53 18.26 6.17
C ARG A 612 -39.52 18.98 7.07
N LYS A 613 -39.08 19.27 8.29
CA LYS A 613 -39.90 19.96 9.29
C LYS A 613 -40.24 21.38 8.81
N THR A 614 -41.52 21.68 8.72
CA THR A 614 -42.02 23.05 8.62
C THR A 614 -41.97 23.68 10.00
N SER A 615 -41.23 24.77 10.14
CA SER A 615 -41.31 25.58 11.36
C SER A 615 -42.65 26.31 11.38
N LEU A 616 -43.21 26.57 12.58
CA LEU A 616 -44.47 27.31 12.78
C LEU A 616 -44.53 28.64 12.00
N PHE A 617 -43.37 29.22 11.68
CA PHE A 617 -43.26 30.50 10.96
C PHE A 617 -42.63 30.41 9.56
N LYS A 618 -42.19 29.22 9.11
CA LYS A 618 -41.56 29.04 7.78
C LYS A 618 -41.91 27.69 7.18
N SER A 619 -42.70 27.70 6.11
CA SER A 619 -42.93 26.53 5.26
C SER A 619 -41.64 26.17 4.51
N TYR A 620 -41.25 24.90 4.57
CA TYR A 620 -40.17 24.37 3.74
C TYR A 620 -40.48 24.62 2.27
N LYS A 621 -39.51 25.22 1.55
CA LYS A 621 -39.58 25.46 0.11
C LYS A 621 -38.52 24.60 -0.58
N THR A 622 -38.97 23.68 -1.42
CA THR A 622 -38.11 22.85 -2.28
C THR A 622 -37.16 23.76 -3.08
N PRO A 623 -35.85 23.48 -3.12
CA PRO A 623 -34.91 24.25 -3.93
C PRO A 623 -35.32 24.30 -5.41
N SER A 624 -35.31 25.48 -6.02
CA SER A 624 -35.47 25.61 -7.48
C SER A 624 -34.19 25.19 -8.21
N TRP A 625 -34.30 24.78 -9.46
CA TRP A 625 -33.13 24.35 -10.24
C TRP A 625 -32.08 25.45 -10.43
N ASP A 626 -32.48 26.72 -10.55
CA ASP A 626 -31.53 27.85 -10.56
C ASP A 626 -30.73 27.94 -9.25
N LYS A 627 -31.40 27.69 -8.11
CA LYS A 627 -30.75 27.65 -6.80
C LYS A 627 -29.83 26.45 -6.68
N VAL A 628 -30.24 25.28 -7.20
CA VAL A 628 -29.39 24.07 -7.25
C VAL A 628 -28.12 24.37 -8.07
N ARG A 629 -28.27 24.88 -9.30
CA ARG A 629 -27.15 25.22 -10.20
C ARG A 629 -26.16 26.20 -9.56
N ALA A 630 -26.67 27.22 -8.86
CA ALA A 630 -25.86 28.30 -8.30
C ALA A 630 -25.26 28.00 -6.92
N LYS A 631 -25.93 27.18 -6.07
CA LYS A 631 -25.60 27.09 -4.64
C LYS A 631 -25.49 25.68 -4.07
N ALA A 632 -25.86 24.64 -4.82
CA ALA A 632 -25.72 23.28 -4.30
C ALA A 632 -24.25 22.89 -4.16
N PRO A 633 -23.88 22.10 -3.13
CA PRO A 633 -22.57 21.47 -3.07
C PRO A 633 -22.35 20.61 -4.31
N ARG A 634 -21.12 20.59 -4.82
CA ARG A 634 -20.72 19.80 -5.97
C ARG A 634 -19.86 18.63 -5.51
N ILE A 635 -20.13 17.45 -6.03
CA ILE A 635 -19.37 16.23 -5.73
C ILE A 635 -19.11 15.47 -7.04
N ALA A 636 -17.97 14.80 -7.15
CA ALA A 636 -17.64 14.04 -8.35
C ALA A 636 -18.49 12.75 -8.45
N ILE A 637 -18.76 12.32 -9.68
CA ILE A 637 -19.58 11.12 -9.95
C ILE A 637 -19.00 9.82 -9.37
N ASN A 638 -17.69 9.75 -9.16
CA ASN A 638 -16.99 8.57 -8.65
C ASN A 638 -16.84 8.56 -7.13
N GLU A 639 -17.34 9.58 -6.43
CA GLU A 639 -17.30 9.61 -4.97
C GLU A 639 -18.25 8.57 -4.36
N PRO A 640 -17.98 8.11 -3.12
CA PRO A 640 -18.82 7.14 -2.42
C PRO A 640 -20.28 7.60 -2.32
N MET A 641 -21.20 6.64 -2.47
CA MET A 641 -22.64 6.94 -2.38
C MET A 641 -23.05 7.46 -1.00
N ALA A 642 -22.35 7.03 0.06
CA ALA A 642 -22.57 7.53 1.42
C ALA A 642 -22.36 9.05 1.53
N ASP A 643 -21.36 9.60 0.83
CA ASP A 643 -21.03 11.01 0.87
C ASP A 643 -22.02 11.83 0.03
N LYS A 644 -22.45 11.30 -1.12
CA LYS A 644 -23.52 11.88 -1.93
C LYS A 644 -24.83 11.95 -1.14
N TRP A 645 -25.22 10.85 -0.50
CA TRP A 645 -26.41 10.79 0.35
C TRP A 645 -26.32 11.79 1.50
N GLU A 646 -25.19 11.85 2.21
CA GLU A 646 -24.98 12.78 3.34
C GLU A 646 -25.04 14.25 2.91
N LEU A 647 -24.43 14.61 1.78
CA LEU A 647 -24.48 15.97 1.24
C LEU A 647 -25.91 16.36 0.86
N LEU A 648 -26.65 15.48 0.17
CA LEU A 648 -28.04 15.72 -0.20
C LEU A 648 -28.93 15.83 1.05
N HIS A 649 -28.73 14.95 2.05
CA HIS A 649 -29.43 14.99 3.32
C HIS A 649 -29.20 16.30 4.07
N THR A 650 -27.96 16.79 4.09
CA THR A 650 -27.57 17.97 4.87
C THR A 650 -27.98 19.28 4.20
N HIS A 651 -27.82 19.36 2.87
CA HIS A 651 -28.01 20.61 2.13
C HIS A 651 -29.37 20.70 1.42
N ASN A 652 -30.12 19.61 1.34
CA ASN A 652 -31.38 19.47 0.58
C ASN A 652 -31.23 19.65 -0.94
N MET A 653 -30.00 19.78 -1.42
CA MET A 653 -29.65 19.88 -2.83
C MET A 653 -28.22 19.40 -3.02
N LEU A 654 -27.92 18.85 -4.19
CA LEU A 654 -26.61 18.32 -4.55
C LEU A 654 -26.42 18.47 -6.06
N VAL A 655 -25.19 18.69 -6.51
CA VAL A 655 -24.82 18.50 -7.92
C VAL A 655 -23.77 17.42 -7.99
N VAL A 656 -24.06 16.35 -8.73
CA VAL A 656 -23.09 15.31 -9.04
C VAL A 656 -22.63 15.52 -10.47
N SER A 657 -21.33 15.65 -10.70
CA SER A 657 -20.82 15.95 -12.04
C SER A 657 -19.55 15.18 -12.40
N ASN A 658 -19.36 14.98 -13.70
CA ASN A 658 -18.08 14.63 -14.31
C ASN A 658 -17.74 15.66 -15.41
N GLU A 659 -16.78 15.36 -16.29
CA GLU A 659 -16.36 16.27 -17.36
C GLU A 659 -17.45 16.54 -18.42
N HIS A 660 -18.48 15.70 -18.50
CA HIS A 660 -19.46 15.71 -19.59
C HIS A 660 -20.91 15.93 -19.14
N VAL A 661 -21.23 15.60 -17.89
CA VAL A 661 -22.59 15.60 -17.35
C VAL A 661 -22.58 16.20 -15.95
N ALA A 662 -23.55 17.08 -15.68
CA ALA A 662 -23.88 17.57 -14.35
C ALA A 662 -25.34 17.25 -14.04
N MET A 663 -25.58 16.43 -13.02
CA MET A 663 -26.91 16.09 -12.53
C MET A 663 -27.17 16.84 -11.23
N GLY A 664 -28.21 17.67 -11.22
CA GLY A 664 -28.71 18.35 -10.02
C GLY A 664 -29.75 17.49 -9.31
N TYR A 665 -29.70 17.47 -7.98
CA TYR A 665 -30.65 16.81 -7.10
C TYR A 665 -31.22 17.81 -6.09
N ALA A 666 -32.48 17.64 -5.72
CA ALA A 666 -33.14 18.41 -4.67
C ALA A 666 -34.09 17.52 -3.87
N LEU A 667 -34.25 17.80 -2.57
CA LEU A 667 -35.24 17.12 -1.73
C LEU A 667 -36.50 17.96 -1.62
N ASP A 668 -37.65 17.35 -1.85
CA ASP A 668 -38.94 17.99 -1.61
C ASP A 668 -39.30 18.01 -0.11
N LYS A 669 -40.51 18.46 0.23
CA LYS A 669 -41.00 18.49 1.61
C LYS A 669 -41.14 17.09 2.21
N SER A 670 -41.51 16.10 1.40
CA SER A 670 -41.74 14.72 1.81
C SER A 670 -40.44 13.92 1.98
N GLY A 671 -39.32 14.42 1.47
CA GLY A 671 -38.04 13.73 1.41
C GLY A 671 -37.82 12.95 0.11
N GLN A 672 -38.68 13.15 -0.90
CA GLN A 672 -38.49 12.61 -2.24
C GLN A 672 -37.36 13.36 -2.96
N VAL A 673 -36.54 12.60 -3.69
CA VAL A 673 -35.48 13.12 -4.53
C VAL A 673 -36.06 13.55 -5.88
N LEU A 674 -35.88 14.81 -6.21
CA LEU A 674 -36.06 15.35 -7.55
C LEU A 674 -34.69 15.45 -8.21
N HIS A 675 -34.61 15.24 -9.53
CA HIS A 675 -33.36 15.39 -10.29
C HIS A 675 -33.56 16.10 -11.63
N HIS A 676 -32.52 16.77 -12.14
CA HIS A 676 -32.51 17.46 -13.42
C HIS A 676 -31.09 17.56 -13.99
N ILE A 677 -30.93 17.36 -15.30
CA ILE A 677 -29.66 17.58 -16.01
C ILE A 677 -29.43 19.10 -16.11
N LEU A 678 -28.26 19.59 -15.69
CA LEU A 678 -27.99 21.03 -15.48
C LEU A 678 -27.30 21.76 -16.62
#